data_AF-A0A7K4HII6-F1
#
_entry.id   AF-A0A7K4HII6-F1
#
_cell.length_a   1.000
_cell.length_b   1.000
_cell.length_c   1.000
_cell.angle_alpha   90.00
_cell.angle_beta   90.00
_cell.angle_gamma   90.00
#
_symmetry.space_group_name_H-M   'P 1'
#
loop_
_entity.id
_entity.type
_entity.pdbx_description
1 polymer ?
#
loop_
_entity_poly.entity_id
_entity_poly.type
_entity_poly.pdbx_seq_one_letter_code
_entity_poly.pdbx_strand_id
1 'polypeptide(L)'
;MSKLNIDFLIDTPVERLVENIDSFFNDLLQEIESYLNLEPIDYRIDISINDEEKVDSKLQVDVYSVGVDRFYDNNVLNIHIYRNFYRFVPIILLREAYKCFIPIQASQMKIIDVFINQKVVIDLEKLQSIKEWNLLIGDKLIDYEFISGEYNRLENFLKRDSSENVDSPFIFFFKYIRRNIQIIGEKENDFYNYNILKEYDLLTSKSLFNDEIIETIRVLVKIFDKVQYYLALLDYQRHFKEFKERGFIQTHLSLNKFTENMQWIKQFSTLSPSYKVNWPALNVSSINCYIKFNSVLKRSKVNQVINELPFFVLLKECRYSFAYELDGFFVIPNQYFVDLKKFLKKFEDNGYLLQIKLTPLEKTESFVNLNYFREYYQEYPNKKTIVNRENKLYEEKYELNNSLDYGHEIYKSKLTLLDWLLIDRIRYISHTGFNFERSAGTLKLMKSDLINEVISQRKFITNLKSNLLIIHSSSELRDSFLEFLKTNESFGFFYIKNMLSKYILTFDLIKEILTRNPSINSVFEFLTYIKEQGVSNSIENNITFNTPPIRGMIFKKFLPLYFKSKEIFKKEINKFNNFFKIFSTCYDLKIFNLQSIRMIVQNKSLLDTIFKSKEKKLKSSYENFELSDITFQLIEDKLENFLNNDPPIIKPNLLINIRHSMTQYFALLLKNNAETVENLKKVSYIAKRMALTHNNLLYAGLFLPYLNNEEKGILVSIFKNIFNENLISVKRYEWSGLQRSFSRKDFYDLEQKEFFYTKDIFEQYYLNVRSILGEVQKPLPEAKTKQNNKFWLKENNLSYLIKSVEDRIRGEHVDLSVNELHNLFEFNNKLNESLLNLNEFKKSQEKFFFKNFIKSIDFIPSFQNFGMSQYLLYFYPTDISQIDFKLLLNNSFQSISYPAQIDNSNSFLCQYISPFRNPGISSYLNWLTKSKKIIREYCLFFIKKFYQILHFNYNLASDGWDLDPNRFKIYFQNILFNPNYKVQIPDLKEFNLGDLNISKYLGPNSSEFKALSHLYTQKSLDIKSYLTKRYFKIISSITDLLKKELILPYISLKNLDLVEEITIILPNVKKDLNEVIIKVFSFFNIGFIYEMEGEYYIHGFEKVLKFENGIMIKLYFPDCQFDEFEKLFDLLFEYMGIDHYLILNDLVEGENLVKSSLQGLKSLDSYNPLTNLIWNDKDKRWRNHKLFDENFKPVYPDLFYGKKKYDLDL
;
A
#
# COMPACT_ATOMS: atom_id res chain seq x y z
N MET A 1 -11.14 -32.83 -8.80
CA MET A 1 -9.94 -32.39 -9.56
C MET A 1 -9.03 -33.59 -9.79
N SER A 2 -8.38 -33.67 -10.96
CA SER A 2 -7.41 -34.73 -11.30
C SER A 2 -6.11 -34.55 -10.49
N LYS A 3 -5.50 -35.65 -10.06
CA LYS A 3 -4.11 -35.65 -9.55
C LYS A 3 -3.19 -35.80 -10.75
N LEU A 4 -2.07 -35.07 -10.77
CA LEU A 4 -1.04 -35.20 -11.80
C LEU A 4 -0.44 -36.61 -11.77
N ASN A 5 -0.57 -37.36 -12.86
CA ASN A 5 0.01 -38.69 -13.02
C ASN A 5 1.35 -38.65 -13.77
N ILE A 6 2.45 -38.68 -13.01
CA ILE A 6 3.83 -38.66 -13.55
C ILE A 6 4.66 -39.87 -13.13
N ASP A 7 4.05 -40.88 -12.51
CA ASP A 7 4.77 -42.07 -12.02
C ASP A 7 5.50 -42.79 -13.16
N PHE A 8 5.00 -42.69 -14.40
CA PHE A 8 5.67 -43.24 -15.58
C PHE A 8 7.08 -42.66 -15.83
N LEU A 9 7.36 -41.42 -15.40
CA LEU A 9 8.70 -40.82 -15.50
C LEU A 9 9.70 -41.44 -14.50
N ILE A 10 9.20 -42.06 -13.42
CA ILE A 10 9.99 -42.71 -12.38
C ILE A 10 10.18 -44.20 -12.72
N ASP A 11 9.11 -44.85 -13.19
CA ASP A 11 9.08 -46.30 -13.39
C ASP A 11 9.64 -46.74 -14.76
N THR A 12 9.74 -45.83 -15.74
CA THR A 12 10.26 -46.15 -17.07
C THR A 12 11.79 -46.01 -17.13
N PRO A 13 12.53 -47.01 -17.65
CA PRO A 13 13.97 -46.89 -17.88
C PRO A 13 14.30 -45.69 -18.79
N VAL A 14 15.38 -44.99 -18.47
CA VAL A 14 15.81 -43.77 -19.18
C VAL A 14 16.01 -44.03 -20.66
N GLU A 15 16.54 -45.19 -21.04
CA GLU A 15 16.78 -45.59 -22.42
C GLU A 15 15.49 -45.60 -23.23
N ARG A 16 14.40 -46.09 -22.63
CA ARG A 16 13.08 -46.16 -23.27
C ARG A 16 12.40 -44.79 -23.38
N LEU A 17 12.63 -43.91 -22.39
CA LEU A 17 12.20 -42.51 -22.46
C LEU A 17 12.93 -41.77 -23.59
N VAL A 18 14.22 -42.04 -23.75
CA VAL A 18 15.07 -41.48 -24.81
C VAL A 18 14.62 -41.94 -26.20
N GLU A 19 14.33 -43.24 -26.38
CA GLU A 19 13.88 -43.80 -27.68
C GLU A 19 12.53 -43.25 -28.16
N ASN A 20 11.63 -42.87 -27.24
CA ASN A 20 10.27 -42.43 -27.56
C ASN A 20 9.94 -41.04 -26.98
N ILE A 21 10.94 -40.16 -26.94
CA ILE A 21 10.89 -38.91 -26.18
C ILE A 21 9.72 -38.00 -26.56
N ASP A 22 9.41 -37.89 -27.85
CA ASP A 22 8.27 -37.12 -28.36
C ASP A 22 6.93 -37.63 -27.84
N SER A 23 6.73 -38.95 -27.81
CA SER A 23 5.47 -39.54 -27.35
C SER A 23 5.28 -39.24 -25.86
N PHE A 24 6.30 -39.51 -25.04
CA PHE A 24 6.23 -39.27 -23.60
C PHE A 24 6.07 -37.79 -23.26
N PHE A 25 6.69 -36.89 -24.03
CA PHE A 25 6.55 -35.45 -23.82
C PHE A 25 5.14 -34.95 -24.16
N ASN A 26 4.53 -35.44 -25.24
CA ASN A 26 3.15 -35.11 -25.59
C ASN A 26 2.14 -35.65 -24.57
N ASP A 27 2.32 -36.89 -24.09
CA ASP A 27 1.50 -37.45 -23.02
C ASP A 27 1.61 -36.61 -21.74
N LEU A 28 2.82 -36.15 -21.42
CA LEU A 28 3.08 -35.29 -20.27
C LEU A 28 2.41 -33.91 -20.39
N LEU A 29 2.40 -33.32 -21.59
CA LEU A 29 1.69 -32.06 -21.84
C LEU A 29 0.18 -32.21 -21.62
N GLN A 30 -0.44 -33.28 -22.13
CA GLN A 30 -1.87 -33.54 -21.93
C GLN A 30 -2.22 -33.74 -20.46
N GLU A 31 -1.37 -34.47 -19.73
CA GLU A 31 -1.55 -34.70 -18.30
C GLU A 31 -1.44 -33.40 -17.49
N ILE A 32 -0.44 -32.55 -17.81
CA ILE A 32 -0.28 -31.24 -17.17
C ILE A 32 -1.43 -30.29 -17.53
N GLU A 33 -1.90 -30.29 -18.78
CA GLU A 33 -3.04 -29.49 -19.23
C GLU A 33 -4.31 -29.83 -18.43
N SER A 34 -4.61 -31.13 -18.28
CA SER A 34 -5.71 -31.63 -17.45
C SER A 34 -5.55 -31.24 -15.97
N TYR A 35 -4.34 -31.36 -15.42
CA TYR A 35 -4.05 -31.03 -14.03
C TYR A 35 -4.16 -29.53 -13.72
N LEU A 36 -3.62 -28.67 -14.60
CA LEU A 36 -3.65 -27.21 -14.42
C LEU A 36 -4.99 -26.59 -14.83
N ASN A 37 -5.79 -27.30 -15.64
CA ASN A 37 -6.97 -26.77 -16.35
C ASN A 37 -6.61 -25.51 -17.17
N LEU A 38 -5.55 -25.63 -17.96
CA LEU A 38 -4.95 -24.57 -18.77
C LEU A 38 -4.34 -25.18 -20.04
N GLU A 39 -4.69 -24.68 -21.22
CA GLU A 39 -4.08 -25.11 -22.50
C GLU A 39 -2.59 -24.71 -22.57
N PRO A 40 -1.68 -25.48 -23.19
CA PRO A 40 -0.28 -25.06 -23.38
C PRO A 40 -0.18 -23.80 -24.26
N ILE A 41 0.83 -22.96 -24.01
CA ILE A 41 1.03 -21.72 -24.78
C ILE A 41 1.68 -22.03 -26.13
N ASP A 42 2.66 -22.93 -26.13
CA ASP A 42 3.27 -23.49 -27.33
C ASP A 42 2.68 -24.86 -27.61
N TYR A 43 1.98 -25.01 -28.73
CA TYR A 43 1.35 -26.26 -29.17
C TYR A 43 2.15 -26.97 -30.28
N ARG A 44 3.22 -26.35 -30.77
CA ARG A 44 4.14 -26.91 -31.77
C ARG A 44 5.51 -27.04 -31.15
N ILE A 45 5.81 -28.22 -30.64
CA ILE A 45 7.05 -28.51 -29.93
C ILE A 45 7.70 -29.72 -30.60
N ASP A 46 9.00 -29.60 -30.88
CA ASP A 46 9.85 -30.68 -31.35
C ASP A 46 10.89 -30.93 -30.26
N ILE A 47 10.93 -32.16 -29.72
CA ILE A 47 11.89 -32.53 -28.68
C ILE A 47 12.78 -33.65 -29.18
N SER A 48 14.08 -33.38 -29.21
CA SER A 48 15.03 -34.33 -29.75
C SER A 48 16.30 -34.40 -28.91
N ILE A 49 17.06 -35.44 -29.18
CA ILE A 49 18.29 -35.73 -28.49
C ILE A 49 19.46 -35.33 -29.39
N ASN A 50 20.35 -34.53 -28.83
CA ASN A 50 21.57 -34.14 -29.52
C ASN A 50 22.71 -35.07 -29.11
N ASP A 51 23.26 -35.80 -30.09
CA ASP A 51 24.37 -36.73 -29.92
C ASP A 51 25.70 -36.04 -29.58
N GLU A 52 25.79 -34.72 -29.75
CA GLU A 52 26.95 -33.94 -29.36
C GLU A 52 27.05 -33.78 -27.83
N GLU A 53 28.24 -34.03 -27.28
CA GLU A 53 28.53 -33.66 -25.90
C GLU A 53 28.76 -32.15 -25.81
N LYS A 54 28.06 -31.47 -24.90
CA LYS A 54 28.33 -30.06 -24.62
C LYS A 54 29.67 -29.93 -23.87
N VAL A 55 30.77 -29.75 -24.60
CA VAL A 55 32.09 -29.42 -24.04
C VAL A 55 32.09 -27.94 -23.66
N ASP A 56 31.66 -27.60 -22.43
CA ASP A 56 31.52 -26.20 -22.06
C ASP A 56 32.35 -25.74 -20.86
N SER A 57 33.42 -25.01 -21.19
CA SER A 57 34.02 -23.96 -20.36
C SER A 57 33.01 -22.85 -19.98
N LYS A 58 31.81 -22.82 -20.59
CA LYS A 58 30.69 -21.90 -20.31
C LYS A 58 29.57 -22.45 -19.42
N LEU A 59 29.78 -23.52 -18.65
CA LEU A 59 28.98 -23.79 -17.44
C LEU A 59 28.99 -22.62 -16.40
N GLN A 60 29.69 -21.52 -16.73
CA GLN A 60 29.82 -20.27 -16.00
C GLN A 60 28.61 -19.31 -16.03
N VAL A 61 27.50 -19.51 -16.78
CA VAL A 61 26.50 -18.42 -16.90
C VAL A 61 25.01 -18.74 -16.60
N ASP A 62 24.46 -19.94 -16.79
CA ASP A 62 23.01 -20.15 -16.52
C ASP A 62 22.64 -21.54 -15.97
N VAL A 63 22.02 -21.57 -14.78
CA VAL A 63 21.60 -22.78 -14.04
C VAL A 63 20.25 -23.31 -14.55
N TYR A 64 19.47 -22.47 -15.21
CA TYR A 64 18.09 -22.77 -15.62
C TYR A 64 17.98 -23.42 -17.01
N SER A 65 19.11 -23.56 -17.69
CA SER A 65 19.26 -24.19 -19.00
C SER A 65 20.21 -25.40 -18.97
N VAL A 66 20.41 -25.98 -17.78
CA VAL A 66 21.27 -27.16 -17.60
C VAL A 66 20.71 -28.33 -18.42
N GLY A 67 21.54 -28.89 -19.29
CA GLY A 67 21.28 -30.08 -20.09
C GLY A 67 20.44 -29.88 -21.35
N VAL A 68 20.02 -28.65 -21.68
CA VAL A 68 19.12 -28.38 -22.80
C VAL A 68 19.56 -27.17 -23.62
N ASP A 69 19.27 -27.18 -24.92
CA ASP A 69 19.22 -25.99 -25.77
C ASP A 69 17.80 -25.75 -26.28
N ARG A 70 17.41 -24.47 -26.42
CA ARG A 70 16.04 -24.07 -26.81
C ARG A 70 16.10 -23.02 -27.89
N PHE A 71 15.43 -23.24 -29.01
CA PHE A 71 15.29 -22.22 -30.04
C PHE A 71 13.96 -22.37 -30.78
N TYR A 72 13.47 -21.26 -31.33
CA TYR A 72 12.29 -21.25 -32.18
C TYR A 72 12.72 -21.29 -33.64
N ASP A 73 12.16 -22.22 -34.41
CA ASP A 73 12.25 -22.25 -35.87
C ASP A 73 10.84 -22.34 -36.46
N ASN A 74 10.47 -21.42 -37.36
CA ASN A 74 9.14 -21.35 -37.99
C ASN A 74 7.94 -21.47 -37.01
N ASN A 75 8.01 -20.81 -35.85
CA ASN A 75 7.02 -20.89 -34.76
C ASN A 75 6.87 -22.30 -34.14
N VAL A 76 7.88 -23.16 -34.26
CA VAL A 76 8.02 -24.43 -33.53
C VAL A 76 9.10 -24.25 -32.47
N LEU A 77 8.79 -24.62 -31.22
CA LEU A 77 9.76 -24.64 -30.13
C LEU A 77 10.58 -25.93 -30.23
N ASN A 78 11.86 -25.82 -30.55
CA ASN A 78 12.78 -26.95 -30.58
C ASN A 78 13.52 -27.06 -29.25
N ILE A 79 13.48 -28.24 -28.65
CA ILE A 79 14.11 -28.56 -27.37
C ILE A 79 15.11 -29.69 -27.59
N HIS A 80 16.41 -29.38 -27.50
CA HIS A 80 17.47 -30.37 -27.65
C HIS A 80 18.07 -30.75 -26.31
N ILE A 81 18.03 -32.04 -25.96
CA ILE A 81 18.67 -32.57 -24.76
C ILE A 81 20.05 -33.13 -25.12
N TYR A 82 21.09 -32.70 -24.40
CA TYR A 82 22.46 -33.17 -24.65
C TYR A 82 22.73 -34.55 -24.07
N ARG A 83 23.56 -35.33 -24.77
CA ARG A 83 23.90 -36.71 -24.43
C ARG A 83 24.46 -36.92 -23.02
N ASN A 84 25.30 -36.01 -22.54
CA ASN A 84 25.87 -36.08 -21.19
C ASN A 84 24.85 -35.86 -20.04
N PHE A 85 23.59 -35.55 -20.35
CA PHE A 85 22.51 -35.37 -19.38
C PHE A 85 21.43 -36.47 -19.42
N TYR A 86 21.65 -37.59 -20.14
CA TYR A 86 20.66 -38.68 -20.26
C TYR A 86 20.08 -39.16 -18.94
N ARG A 87 20.91 -39.36 -17.91
CA ARG A 87 20.46 -39.78 -16.57
C ARG A 87 19.48 -38.81 -15.88
N PHE A 88 19.34 -37.60 -16.40
CA PHE A 88 18.44 -36.54 -15.92
C PHE A 88 17.28 -36.27 -16.88
N VAL A 89 17.08 -37.07 -17.95
CA VAL A 89 15.98 -36.91 -18.91
C VAL A 89 14.60 -36.83 -18.24
N PRO A 90 14.23 -37.66 -17.25
CA PRO A 90 12.94 -37.51 -16.55
C PRO A 90 12.74 -36.11 -15.93
N ILE A 91 13.81 -35.56 -15.34
CA ILE A 91 13.81 -34.23 -14.70
C ILE A 91 13.68 -33.14 -15.77
N ILE A 92 14.44 -33.28 -16.86
CA ILE A 92 14.44 -32.32 -17.96
C ILE A 92 13.07 -32.30 -18.64
N LEU A 93 12.48 -33.46 -18.94
CA LEU A 93 11.16 -33.56 -19.57
C LEU A 93 10.09 -32.84 -18.75
N LEU A 94 10.00 -33.12 -17.45
CA LEU A 94 9.02 -32.46 -16.58
C LEU A 94 9.24 -30.95 -16.47
N ARG A 95 10.50 -30.52 -16.35
CA ARG A 95 10.86 -29.09 -16.33
C ARG A 95 10.43 -28.39 -17.60
N GLU A 96 10.76 -28.95 -18.76
CA GLU A 96 10.44 -28.33 -20.05
C GLU A 96 8.93 -28.37 -20.34
N ALA A 97 8.24 -29.45 -19.99
CA ALA A 97 6.79 -29.54 -20.16
C ALA A 97 6.06 -28.46 -19.35
N TYR A 98 6.48 -28.19 -18.10
CA TYR A 98 5.94 -27.07 -17.33
C TYR A 98 6.23 -25.71 -17.97
N LYS A 99 7.41 -25.51 -18.58
CA LYS A 99 7.75 -24.26 -19.26
C LYS A 99 6.83 -23.97 -20.44
N CYS A 100 6.26 -24.97 -21.10
CA CYS A 100 5.28 -24.79 -22.17
C CYS A 100 3.97 -24.13 -21.72
N PHE A 101 3.69 -24.10 -20.41
CA PHE A 101 2.52 -23.41 -19.86
C PHE A 101 2.82 -21.97 -19.39
N ILE A 102 4.08 -21.54 -19.44
CA ILE A 102 4.55 -20.21 -19.03
C ILE A 102 4.63 -19.28 -20.25
N PRO A 103 4.09 -18.05 -20.17
CA PRO A 103 4.18 -17.10 -21.27
C PRO A 103 5.64 -16.83 -21.65
N ILE A 104 5.92 -16.68 -22.95
CA ILE A 104 7.27 -16.45 -23.48
C ILE A 104 7.93 -15.23 -22.81
N GLN A 105 7.16 -14.20 -22.44
CA GLN A 105 7.68 -13.01 -21.76
C GLN A 105 8.18 -13.31 -20.33
N ALA A 106 7.66 -14.36 -19.69
CA ALA A 106 8.01 -14.81 -18.34
C ALA A 106 9.07 -15.93 -18.34
N SER A 107 9.27 -16.63 -19.46
CA SER A 107 10.11 -17.82 -19.51
C SER A 107 11.60 -17.55 -19.26
N GLN A 108 12.03 -16.29 -19.34
CA GLN A 108 13.39 -15.83 -19.05
C GLN A 108 13.56 -15.34 -17.60
N MET A 109 12.49 -15.31 -16.81
CA MET A 109 12.53 -14.80 -15.44
C MET A 109 13.06 -15.87 -14.48
N LYS A 110 14.20 -15.59 -13.85
CA LYS A 110 14.91 -16.54 -12.98
C LYS A 110 14.03 -17.01 -11.82
N ILE A 111 13.19 -16.13 -11.27
CA ILE A 111 12.29 -16.50 -10.18
C ILE A 111 11.26 -17.56 -10.59
N ILE A 112 10.75 -17.52 -11.84
CA ILE A 112 9.80 -18.51 -12.35
C ILE A 112 10.50 -19.85 -12.53
N ASP A 113 11.73 -19.83 -13.03
CA ASP A 113 12.55 -21.04 -13.12
C ASP A 113 12.82 -21.67 -11.76
N VAL A 114 13.01 -20.87 -10.70
CA VAL A 114 13.15 -21.39 -9.33
C VAL A 114 11.87 -22.12 -8.89
N PHE A 115 10.68 -21.57 -9.16
CA PHE A 115 9.40 -22.23 -8.84
C PHE A 115 9.21 -23.56 -9.59
N ILE A 116 9.48 -23.57 -10.90
CA ILE A 116 9.34 -24.76 -11.73
C ILE A 116 10.33 -25.84 -11.28
N ASN A 117 11.60 -25.49 -11.12
CA ASN A 117 12.61 -26.46 -10.66
C ASN A 117 12.27 -27.00 -9.26
N GLN A 118 11.79 -26.14 -8.35
CA GLN A 118 11.38 -26.59 -7.02
C GLN A 118 10.25 -27.61 -7.10
N LYS A 119 9.24 -27.38 -7.95
CA LYS A 119 8.15 -28.33 -8.14
C LYS A 119 8.63 -29.64 -8.76
N VAL A 120 9.46 -29.59 -9.80
CA VAL A 120 10.04 -30.79 -10.44
C VAL A 120 10.78 -31.65 -9.41
N VAL A 121 11.53 -31.02 -8.50
CA VAL A 121 12.23 -31.72 -7.42
C VAL A 121 11.27 -32.39 -6.42
N ILE A 122 10.16 -31.73 -6.09
CA ILE A 122 9.11 -32.29 -5.22
C ILE A 122 8.45 -33.50 -5.90
N ASP A 123 8.11 -33.36 -7.16
CA ASP A 123 7.35 -34.33 -7.93
C ASP A 123 8.16 -35.59 -8.28
N LEU A 124 9.47 -35.43 -8.46
CA LEU A 124 10.40 -36.54 -8.76
C LEU A 124 11.28 -36.91 -7.55
N GLU A 125 10.84 -36.63 -6.32
CA GLU A 125 11.64 -36.87 -5.10
C GLU A 125 12.10 -38.33 -4.91
N LYS A 126 11.37 -39.29 -5.51
CA LYS A 126 11.67 -40.72 -5.48
C LYS A 126 12.75 -41.14 -6.50
N LEU A 127 13.06 -40.30 -7.48
CA LEU A 127 14.02 -40.62 -8.55
C LEU A 127 15.45 -40.64 -8.00
N GLN A 128 16.21 -41.71 -8.30
CA GLN A 128 17.56 -41.88 -7.74
C GLN A 128 18.53 -40.74 -8.12
N SER A 129 18.42 -40.21 -9.35
CA SER A 129 19.29 -39.14 -9.85
C SER A 129 18.96 -37.75 -9.30
N ILE A 130 17.85 -37.57 -8.55
CA ILE A 130 17.44 -36.26 -8.04
C ILE A 130 18.43 -35.66 -7.05
N LYS A 131 19.14 -36.51 -6.27
CA LYS A 131 20.18 -36.05 -5.33
C LYS A 131 21.37 -35.43 -6.05
N GLU A 132 21.80 -36.05 -7.14
CA GLU A 132 22.91 -35.55 -7.96
C GLU A 132 22.51 -34.30 -8.72
N TRP A 133 21.26 -34.25 -9.22
CA TRP A 133 20.70 -33.04 -9.83
C TRP A 133 20.69 -31.86 -8.85
N ASN A 134 20.20 -32.09 -7.62
CA ASN A 134 20.18 -31.07 -6.57
C ASN A 134 21.59 -30.56 -6.20
N LEU A 135 22.61 -31.42 -6.18
CA LEU A 135 23.99 -30.99 -5.99
C LEU A 135 24.49 -30.15 -7.19
N LEU A 136 24.15 -30.55 -8.41
CA LEU A 136 24.55 -29.87 -9.64
C LEU A 136 24.00 -28.44 -9.74
N ILE A 137 22.74 -28.23 -9.35
CA ILE A 137 22.08 -26.92 -9.41
C ILE A 137 22.23 -26.12 -8.11
N GLY A 138 22.32 -26.79 -6.96
CA GLY A 138 22.25 -26.19 -5.63
C GLY A 138 23.33 -25.15 -5.38
N ASP A 139 24.60 -25.47 -5.64
CA ASP A 139 25.73 -24.56 -5.44
C ASP A 139 25.62 -23.27 -6.27
N LYS A 140 24.96 -23.34 -7.43
CA LYS A 140 24.80 -22.19 -8.34
C LYS A 140 23.53 -21.38 -8.07
N LEU A 141 22.51 -22.03 -7.51
CA LEU A 141 21.28 -21.38 -7.04
C LEU A 141 21.54 -20.55 -5.77
N ILE A 142 22.43 -21.03 -4.87
CA ILE A 142 22.83 -20.38 -3.61
C ILE A 142 23.37 -18.95 -3.80
N ASP A 143 23.83 -18.59 -5.01
CA ASP A 143 24.29 -17.24 -5.33
C ASP A 143 23.18 -16.19 -5.53
N TYR A 144 21.91 -16.59 -5.56
CA TYR A 144 20.77 -15.69 -5.72
C TYR A 144 20.29 -15.13 -4.37
N GLU A 145 20.07 -13.80 -4.29
CA GLU A 145 19.58 -13.10 -3.08
C GLU A 145 18.31 -13.73 -2.47
N PHE A 146 17.50 -14.40 -3.29
CA PHE A 146 16.28 -15.13 -2.92
C PHE A 146 16.52 -16.37 -2.01
N ILE A 147 17.67 -17.05 -2.15
CA ILE A 147 17.81 -18.43 -1.61
C ILE A 147 18.22 -18.48 -0.14
N SER A 148 18.78 -17.40 0.40
CA SER A 148 19.23 -17.39 1.80
C SER A 148 18.09 -17.59 2.83
N GLY A 149 16.82 -17.36 2.45
CA GLY A 149 15.66 -17.57 3.34
C GLY A 149 14.39 -18.15 2.72
N GLU A 150 14.18 -18.09 1.40
CA GLU A 150 12.87 -18.39 0.80
C GLU A 150 12.77 -19.75 0.09
N TYR A 151 13.87 -20.37 -0.32
CA TYR A 151 13.87 -21.58 -1.16
C TYR A 151 13.15 -22.77 -0.50
N ASN A 152 13.50 -23.10 0.75
CA ASN A 152 12.84 -24.18 1.47
C ASN A 152 11.38 -23.85 1.84
N ARG A 153 11.05 -22.56 1.97
CA ARG A 153 9.68 -22.11 2.26
C ARG A 153 8.78 -22.34 1.05
N LEU A 154 9.32 -22.10 -0.13
CA LEU A 154 8.66 -22.39 -1.39
C LEU A 154 8.34 -23.90 -1.52
N GLU A 155 9.24 -24.78 -1.09
CA GLU A 155 8.99 -26.24 -1.08
C GLU A 155 7.71 -26.59 -0.30
N ASN A 156 7.59 -26.11 0.94
CA ASN A 156 6.45 -26.38 1.82
C ASN A 156 5.15 -25.77 1.29
N PHE A 157 5.23 -24.59 0.67
CA PHE A 157 4.10 -23.96 0.02
C PHE A 157 3.60 -24.81 -1.16
N LEU A 158 4.49 -25.26 -2.05
CA LEU A 158 4.12 -26.01 -3.26
C LEU A 158 3.60 -27.43 -3.01
N LYS A 159 3.82 -28.01 -1.83
CA LYS A 159 3.35 -29.36 -1.43
C LYS A 159 1.86 -29.45 -1.06
N ARG A 160 1.13 -28.34 -1.06
CA ARG A 160 -0.29 -28.31 -0.65
C ARG A 160 -1.22 -28.78 -1.76
N ASP A 161 -2.25 -29.52 -1.36
CA ASP A 161 -3.28 -30.03 -2.26
C ASP A 161 -4.40 -29.02 -2.50
N SER A 162 -5.16 -29.21 -3.58
CA SER A 162 -6.39 -28.47 -3.84
C SER A 162 -7.55 -28.97 -2.96
N SER A 163 -8.53 -28.09 -2.74
CA SER A 163 -9.83 -28.40 -2.14
C SER A 163 -10.96 -28.12 -3.15
N GLU A 164 -12.22 -28.42 -2.79
CA GLU A 164 -13.37 -28.12 -3.67
C GLU A 164 -13.45 -26.64 -4.08
N ASN A 165 -13.01 -25.72 -3.20
CA ASN A 165 -13.18 -24.28 -3.39
C ASN A 165 -11.85 -23.51 -3.56
N VAL A 166 -10.69 -24.19 -3.48
CA VAL A 166 -9.37 -23.53 -3.53
C VAL A 166 -8.39 -24.38 -4.33
N ASP A 167 -7.77 -23.78 -5.35
CA ASP A 167 -6.68 -24.37 -6.11
C ASP A 167 -5.46 -24.70 -5.23
N SER A 168 -4.65 -25.67 -5.66
CA SER A 168 -3.32 -25.86 -5.05
C SER A 168 -2.44 -24.64 -5.33
N PRO A 169 -1.44 -24.35 -4.49
CA PRO A 169 -0.48 -23.26 -4.73
C PRO A 169 0.17 -23.27 -6.10
N PHE A 170 0.44 -24.46 -6.65
CA PHE A 170 1.06 -24.61 -7.95
C PHE A 170 0.08 -24.36 -9.10
N ILE A 171 -1.18 -24.83 -9.00
CA ILE A 171 -2.22 -24.49 -9.99
C ILE A 171 -2.48 -22.98 -9.95
N PHE A 172 -2.59 -22.40 -8.74
CA PHE A 172 -2.72 -20.97 -8.55
C PHE A 172 -1.57 -20.19 -9.20
N PHE A 173 -0.32 -20.66 -9.04
CA PHE A 173 0.87 -20.04 -9.66
C PHE A 173 0.75 -19.90 -11.18
N PHE A 174 0.37 -20.94 -11.92
CA PHE A 174 0.22 -20.84 -13.38
C PHE A 174 -0.93 -19.92 -13.78
N LYS A 175 -2.09 -20.06 -13.13
CA LYS A 175 -3.25 -19.18 -13.37
C LYS A 175 -2.89 -17.73 -13.09
N TYR A 176 -2.14 -17.48 -12.01
CA TYR A 176 -1.67 -16.15 -11.61
C TYR A 176 -0.70 -15.57 -12.64
N ILE A 177 0.33 -16.32 -13.06
CA ILE A 177 1.30 -15.83 -14.05
C ILE A 177 0.61 -15.46 -15.36
N ARG A 178 -0.29 -16.30 -15.86
CA ARG A 178 -1.00 -16.03 -17.12
C ARG A 178 -1.85 -14.77 -17.06
N ARG A 179 -2.56 -14.56 -15.94
CA ARG A 179 -3.39 -13.38 -15.73
C ARG A 179 -2.57 -12.11 -15.53
N ASN A 180 -1.36 -12.24 -14.98
CA ASN A 180 -0.58 -11.11 -14.46
C ASN A 180 0.79 -10.95 -15.15
N ILE A 181 1.00 -11.50 -16.35
CA ILE A 181 2.30 -11.52 -17.03
C ILE A 181 2.96 -10.13 -17.12
N GLN A 182 2.18 -9.10 -17.40
CA GLN A 182 2.66 -7.73 -17.52
C GLN A 182 3.11 -7.13 -16.16
N ILE A 183 2.57 -7.63 -15.05
CA ILE A 183 2.87 -7.18 -13.68
C ILE A 183 4.19 -7.78 -13.18
N ILE A 184 4.49 -9.01 -13.58
CA ILE A 184 5.59 -9.79 -13.02
C ILE A 184 6.95 -9.22 -13.44
N GLY A 185 7.08 -8.78 -14.69
CA GLY A 185 8.34 -8.26 -15.24
C GLY A 185 8.92 -7.02 -14.52
N GLU A 186 8.11 -6.26 -13.78
CA GLU A 186 8.58 -5.04 -13.10
C GLU A 186 9.09 -5.25 -11.67
N LYS A 187 8.77 -6.39 -11.02
CA LYS A 187 8.97 -6.60 -9.57
C LYS A 187 9.58 -7.97 -9.24
N GLU A 188 10.69 -8.33 -9.89
CA GLU A 188 11.35 -9.63 -9.67
C GLU A 188 11.74 -9.87 -8.19
N ASN A 189 12.16 -8.82 -7.47
CA ASN A 189 12.72 -8.94 -6.12
C ASN A 189 11.70 -9.22 -4.99
N ASP A 190 10.40 -8.96 -5.21
CA ASP A 190 9.34 -9.13 -4.19
C ASP A 190 8.23 -10.13 -4.60
N PHE A 191 8.44 -10.86 -5.69
CA PHE A 191 7.43 -11.71 -6.34
C PHE A 191 6.85 -12.81 -5.43
N TYR A 192 7.68 -13.51 -4.65
CA TYR A 192 7.23 -14.63 -3.79
C TYR A 192 6.33 -14.15 -2.63
N ASN A 193 6.85 -13.24 -1.81
CA ASN A 193 6.19 -12.81 -0.57
C ASN A 193 5.00 -11.87 -0.82
N TYR A 194 5.12 -10.94 -1.77
CA TYR A 194 4.11 -9.89 -1.95
C TYR A 194 3.03 -10.24 -2.98
N ASN A 195 3.37 -10.99 -4.03
CA ASN A 195 2.43 -11.26 -5.13
C ASN A 195 1.78 -12.65 -4.99
N ILE A 196 2.55 -13.71 -4.77
CA ILE A 196 1.97 -15.07 -4.74
C ILE A 196 1.39 -15.41 -3.36
N LEU A 197 2.19 -15.31 -2.29
CA LEU A 197 1.74 -15.72 -0.96
C LEU A 197 0.58 -14.87 -0.46
N LYS A 198 0.65 -13.54 -0.61
CA LYS A 198 -0.42 -12.62 -0.17
C LYS A 198 -1.76 -12.95 -0.83
N GLU A 199 -1.78 -13.11 -2.15
CA GLU A 199 -2.99 -13.38 -2.91
C GLU A 199 -3.55 -14.77 -2.61
N TYR A 200 -2.67 -15.78 -2.50
CA TYR A 200 -3.08 -17.13 -2.10
C TYR A 200 -3.66 -17.18 -0.67
N ASP A 201 -3.06 -16.46 0.28
CA ASP A 201 -3.54 -16.35 1.66
C ASP A 201 -4.92 -15.68 1.73
N LEU A 202 -5.16 -14.66 0.89
CA LEU A 202 -6.47 -14.00 0.79
C LEU A 202 -7.53 -14.96 0.23
N LEU A 203 -7.20 -15.75 -0.79
CA LEU A 203 -8.10 -16.77 -1.35
C LEU A 203 -8.45 -17.85 -0.33
N THR A 204 -7.45 -18.43 0.33
CA THR A 204 -7.64 -19.50 1.33
C THR A 204 -8.37 -19.02 2.57
N SER A 205 -8.20 -17.76 3.00
CA SER A 205 -8.96 -17.23 4.14
C SER A 205 -10.48 -17.27 3.94
N LYS A 206 -10.95 -17.31 2.67
CA LYS A 206 -12.37 -17.40 2.34
C LYS A 206 -12.98 -18.79 2.58
N SER A 207 -12.20 -19.84 2.87
CA SER A 207 -12.71 -21.19 3.11
C SER A 207 -12.85 -21.54 4.60
N LEU A 208 -12.46 -20.66 5.52
CA LEU A 208 -12.48 -20.91 6.98
C LEU A 208 -13.87 -20.88 7.64
N PHE A 209 -14.94 -20.57 6.90
CA PHE A 209 -16.21 -20.11 7.49
C PHE A 209 -17.15 -21.20 8.03
N ASN A 210 -16.67 -22.41 8.31
CA ASN A 210 -17.50 -23.49 8.84
C ASN A 210 -17.55 -23.45 10.38
N ASP A 211 -18.74 -23.56 10.99
CA ASP A 211 -18.92 -23.38 12.44
C ASP A 211 -18.13 -24.42 13.26
N GLU A 212 -18.00 -25.66 12.76
CA GLU A 212 -17.18 -26.69 13.39
C GLU A 212 -15.67 -26.42 13.23
N ILE A 213 -15.23 -25.84 12.12
CA ILE A 213 -13.84 -25.36 11.92
C ILE A 213 -13.55 -24.20 12.87
N ILE A 214 -14.46 -23.22 13.00
CA ILE A 214 -14.31 -22.08 13.92
C ILE A 214 -14.24 -22.54 15.38
N GLU A 215 -15.09 -23.50 15.76
CA GLU A 215 -15.01 -24.13 17.06
C GLU A 215 -13.68 -24.87 17.26
N THR A 216 -13.19 -25.59 16.25
CA THR A 216 -11.87 -26.23 16.29
C THR A 216 -10.76 -25.19 16.50
N ILE A 217 -10.77 -24.06 15.78
CA ILE A 217 -9.80 -22.96 15.97
C ILE A 217 -9.83 -22.43 17.40
N ARG A 218 -11.03 -22.15 17.94
CA ARG A 218 -11.20 -21.69 19.32
C ARG A 218 -10.61 -22.67 20.34
N VAL A 219 -10.87 -23.96 20.14
CA VAL A 219 -10.34 -25.04 20.98
C VAL A 219 -8.82 -25.13 20.86
N LEU A 220 -8.27 -25.03 19.66
CA LEU A 220 -6.82 -25.06 19.42
C LEU A 220 -6.09 -23.92 20.11
N VAL A 221 -6.64 -22.70 20.04
CA VAL A 221 -6.08 -21.54 20.77
C VAL A 221 -6.01 -21.85 22.26
N LYS A 222 -7.10 -22.35 22.86
CA LYS A 222 -7.12 -22.71 24.29
C LYS A 222 -6.11 -23.80 24.66
N ILE A 223 -5.96 -24.83 23.81
CA ILE A 223 -4.97 -25.89 24.05
C ILE A 223 -3.56 -25.29 23.96
N PHE A 224 -3.26 -24.53 22.90
CA PHE A 224 -1.93 -24.00 22.65
C PHE A 224 -1.51 -22.95 23.67
N ASP A 225 -2.41 -22.07 24.12
CA ASP A 225 -2.13 -21.11 25.19
C ASP A 225 -1.81 -21.78 26.53
N LYS A 226 -2.37 -22.97 26.77
CA LYS A 226 -2.18 -23.73 28.01
C LYS A 226 -0.94 -24.61 28.00
N VAL A 227 -0.71 -25.32 26.90
CA VAL A 227 0.44 -26.23 26.74
C VAL A 227 1.70 -25.44 26.38
N GLN A 228 1.54 -24.31 25.70
CA GLN A 228 2.57 -23.37 25.26
C GLN A 228 3.61 -23.90 24.28
N TYR A 229 3.68 -25.21 24.09
CA TYR A 229 4.66 -25.88 23.26
C TYR A 229 4.01 -26.98 22.42
N TYR A 230 4.63 -27.38 21.30
CA TYR A 230 4.02 -28.33 20.36
C TYR A 230 5.02 -29.23 19.64
N LEU A 231 4.67 -30.53 19.53
CA LEU A 231 5.47 -31.58 18.88
C LEU A 231 4.76 -32.27 17.71
N ALA A 232 3.52 -32.74 17.89
CA ALA A 232 2.79 -33.45 16.84
C ALA A 232 1.26 -33.34 16.96
N LEU A 233 0.55 -33.54 15.85
CA LEU A 233 -0.92 -33.47 15.78
C LEU A 233 -1.59 -34.44 16.77
N LEU A 234 -0.95 -35.57 17.06
CA LEU A 234 -1.37 -36.54 18.09
C LEU A 234 -1.41 -35.94 19.50
N ASP A 235 -0.53 -35.00 19.83
CA ASP A 235 -0.55 -34.34 21.14
C ASP A 235 -1.79 -33.47 21.32
N TYR A 236 -2.24 -32.77 20.26
CA TYR A 236 -3.50 -32.02 20.31
C TYR A 236 -4.70 -32.91 20.54
N GLN A 237 -4.72 -34.13 19.99
CA GLN A 237 -5.80 -35.10 20.23
C GLN A 237 -5.83 -35.54 21.70
N ARG A 238 -4.65 -35.83 22.28
CA ARG A 238 -4.51 -36.20 23.69
C ARG A 238 -4.97 -35.05 24.60
N HIS A 239 -4.45 -33.84 24.37
CA HIS A 239 -4.81 -32.67 25.18
C HIS A 239 -6.27 -32.27 24.99
N PHE A 240 -6.84 -32.42 23.80
CA PHE A 240 -8.28 -32.23 23.59
C PHE A 240 -9.09 -33.14 24.49
N LYS A 241 -8.78 -34.44 24.52
CA LYS A 241 -9.47 -35.41 25.38
C LYS A 241 -9.30 -35.05 26.86
N GLU A 242 -8.07 -34.84 27.30
CA GLU A 242 -7.75 -34.50 28.70
C GLU A 242 -8.42 -33.20 29.16
N PHE A 243 -8.35 -32.13 28.35
CA PHE A 243 -8.91 -30.83 28.70
C PHE A 243 -10.44 -30.80 28.60
N LYS A 244 -11.04 -31.61 27.72
CA LYS A 244 -12.49 -31.79 27.67
C LYS A 244 -12.99 -32.56 28.90
N GLU A 245 -12.32 -33.66 29.27
CA GLU A 245 -12.66 -34.46 30.46
C GLU A 245 -12.53 -33.66 31.77
N ARG A 246 -11.52 -32.80 31.88
CA ARG A 246 -11.32 -31.90 33.03
C ARG A 246 -12.20 -30.65 33.02
N GLY A 247 -13.03 -30.45 31.99
CA GLY A 247 -13.88 -29.26 31.85
C GLY A 247 -13.14 -27.95 31.52
N PHE A 248 -11.83 -28.01 31.22
CA PHE A 248 -11.04 -26.84 30.81
C PHE A 248 -11.49 -26.32 29.43
N ILE A 249 -11.99 -27.21 28.58
CA ILE A 249 -12.61 -26.86 27.29
C ILE A 249 -14.02 -27.42 27.25
N GLN A 250 -14.99 -26.51 27.16
CA GLN A 250 -16.37 -26.84 26.84
C GLN A 250 -16.56 -26.73 25.33
N THR A 251 -16.92 -27.83 24.68
CA THR A 251 -17.13 -27.90 23.22
C THR A 251 -18.08 -29.03 22.84
N HIS A 252 -18.85 -28.82 21.78
CA HIS A 252 -19.72 -29.84 21.19
C HIS A 252 -18.94 -30.83 20.30
N LEU A 253 -17.72 -30.50 19.87
CA LEU A 253 -16.93 -31.34 18.97
C LEU A 253 -16.60 -32.70 19.60
N SER A 254 -16.68 -33.77 18.81
CA SER A 254 -16.12 -35.07 19.15
C SER A 254 -14.61 -35.09 18.89
N LEU A 255 -13.88 -36.04 19.48
CA LEU A 255 -12.45 -36.21 19.19
C LEU A 255 -12.19 -36.50 17.71
N ASN A 256 -13.05 -37.32 17.09
CA ASN A 256 -12.97 -37.65 15.67
C ASN A 256 -13.15 -36.39 14.82
N LYS A 257 -14.17 -35.56 15.13
CA LYS A 257 -14.44 -34.35 14.35
C LYS A 257 -13.37 -33.28 14.55
N PHE A 258 -12.89 -33.10 15.78
CA PHE A 258 -11.75 -32.23 16.06
C PHE A 258 -10.50 -32.65 15.26
N THR A 259 -10.25 -33.96 15.18
CA THR A 259 -9.12 -34.52 14.41
C THR A 259 -9.26 -34.27 12.92
N GLU A 260 -10.44 -34.53 12.36
CA GLU A 260 -10.75 -34.29 10.95
C GLU A 260 -10.56 -32.81 10.59
N ASN A 261 -11.17 -31.91 11.36
CA ASN A 261 -11.07 -30.47 11.17
C ASN A 261 -9.61 -29.98 11.31
N MET A 262 -8.83 -30.58 12.22
CA MET A 262 -7.41 -30.27 12.36
C MET A 262 -6.57 -30.66 11.15
N GLN A 263 -6.83 -31.83 10.55
CA GLN A 263 -6.18 -32.23 9.31
C GLN A 263 -6.54 -31.28 8.17
N TRP A 264 -7.82 -30.90 8.10
CA TRP A 264 -8.29 -29.92 7.13
C TRP A 264 -7.58 -28.57 7.29
N ILE A 265 -7.51 -28.03 8.51
CA ILE A 265 -6.80 -26.76 8.82
C ILE A 265 -5.35 -26.84 8.38
N LYS A 266 -4.65 -27.94 8.69
CA LYS A 266 -3.25 -28.15 8.32
C LYS A 266 -3.05 -28.16 6.79
N GLN A 267 -3.95 -28.81 6.05
CA GLN A 267 -3.83 -28.98 4.60
C GLN A 267 -4.21 -27.72 3.83
N PHE A 268 -5.27 -27.03 4.25
CA PHE A 268 -5.94 -26.02 3.42
C PHE A 268 -5.91 -24.59 3.97
N SER A 269 -5.39 -24.36 5.18
CA SER A 269 -5.36 -23.03 5.79
C SER A 269 -3.94 -22.48 6.05
N THR A 270 -3.87 -21.21 6.41
CA THR A 270 -2.68 -20.51 6.92
C THR A 270 -2.58 -20.51 8.45
N LEU A 271 -3.43 -21.28 9.14
CA LEU A 271 -3.37 -21.37 10.59
C LEU A 271 -2.23 -22.33 10.99
N SER A 272 -1.41 -21.92 11.95
CA SER A 272 -0.34 -22.75 12.53
C SER A 272 0.02 -22.30 13.94
N PRO A 273 0.66 -23.15 14.75
CA PRO A 273 1.24 -22.73 16.03
C PRO A 273 2.36 -21.73 15.77
N SER A 274 2.18 -20.50 16.26
CA SER A 274 3.17 -19.43 16.13
C SER A 274 3.37 -18.73 17.47
N TYR A 275 4.53 -18.09 17.62
CA TYR A 275 4.85 -17.34 18.82
C TYR A 275 5.02 -15.86 18.51
N LYS A 276 4.78 -15.02 19.51
CA LYS A 276 5.13 -13.60 19.50
C LYS A 276 6.44 -13.42 20.25
N VAL A 277 7.37 -12.66 19.69
CA VAL A 277 8.65 -12.34 20.32
C VAL A 277 8.49 -11.19 21.33
N ASN A 278 9.02 -11.38 22.52
CA ASN A 278 9.26 -10.36 23.54
C ASN A 278 10.62 -9.70 23.29
N TRP A 279 10.62 -8.60 22.54
CA TRP A 279 11.85 -7.88 22.20
C TRP A 279 12.63 -7.37 23.43
N PRO A 280 11.98 -6.82 24.46
CA PRO A 280 12.66 -6.41 25.70
C PRO A 280 13.45 -7.54 26.39
N ALA A 281 12.95 -8.79 26.37
CA ALA A 281 13.70 -9.96 26.86
C ALA A 281 15.00 -10.25 26.08
N LEU A 282 15.18 -9.61 24.92
CA LEU A 282 16.37 -9.68 24.08
C LEU A 282 17.19 -8.38 24.12
N ASN A 283 16.97 -7.50 25.11
CA ASN A 283 17.61 -6.17 25.19
C ASN A 283 17.32 -5.26 23.96
N VAL A 284 16.13 -5.43 23.37
CA VAL A 284 15.62 -4.65 22.24
C VAL A 284 14.33 -3.93 22.64
N SER A 285 14.33 -2.60 22.57
CA SER A 285 13.12 -1.80 22.82
C SER A 285 12.16 -1.88 21.63
N SER A 286 10.88 -2.07 21.91
CA SER A 286 9.81 -1.76 20.96
C SER A 286 9.16 -0.43 21.34
N ILE A 287 9.10 0.50 20.40
CA ILE A 287 8.63 1.88 20.64
C ILE A 287 7.65 2.24 19.53
N ASN A 288 6.40 2.53 19.89
CA ASN A 288 5.49 3.17 18.96
C ASN A 288 5.98 4.60 18.70
N CYS A 289 5.97 5.00 17.42
CA CYS A 289 6.34 6.34 16.99
C CYS A 289 5.26 6.93 16.10
N TYR A 290 4.74 8.07 16.53
CA TYR A 290 3.92 8.95 15.70
C TYR A 290 4.77 10.14 15.25
N ILE A 291 4.81 10.41 13.95
CA ILE A 291 5.57 11.52 13.35
C ILE A 291 4.65 12.32 12.43
N LYS A 292 4.66 13.64 12.57
CA LYS A 292 4.04 14.58 11.64
C LYS A 292 5.10 15.49 11.04
N PHE A 293 5.31 15.40 9.74
CA PHE A 293 6.28 16.22 9.02
C PHE A 293 5.74 17.61 8.70
N ASN A 294 6.65 18.57 8.55
CA ASN A 294 6.33 19.92 8.13
C ASN A 294 5.73 19.92 6.70
N SER A 295 4.62 20.65 6.49
CA SER A 295 3.90 20.67 5.21
C SER A 295 4.64 21.34 4.06
N VAL A 296 5.72 22.07 4.35
CA VAL A 296 6.63 22.60 3.31
C VAL A 296 7.49 21.50 2.67
N LEU A 297 7.68 20.37 3.35
CA LEU A 297 8.47 19.27 2.82
C LEU A 297 7.72 18.55 1.71
N LYS A 298 8.41 18.31 0.60
CA LYS A 298 7.90 17.47 -0.48
C LYS A 298 7.69 16.05 0.03
N ARG A 299 6.50 15.49 -0.18
CA ARG A 299 6.14 14.15 0.28
C ARG A 299 7.09 13.07 -0.25
N SER A 300 7.45 13.11 -1.53
CA SER A 300 8.40 12.14 -2.12
C SER A 300 9.75 12.10 -1.39
N LYS A 301 10.27 13.26 -0.99
CA LYS A 301 11.51 13.37 -0.22
C LYS A 301 11.37 12.81 1.19
N VAL A 302 10.20 12.99 1.82
CA VAL A 302 9.93 12.40 3.14
C VAL A 302 9.84 10.88 3.03
N ASN A 303 9.16 10.35 2.01
CA ASN A 303 9.09 8.90 1.74
C ASN A 303 10.49 8.32 1.52
N GLN A 304 11.36 9.02 0.79
CA GLN A 304 12.76 8.60 0.60
C GLN A 304 13.51 8.49 1.94
N VAL A 305 13.31 9.43 2.85
CA VAL A 305 13.87 9.35 4.21
C VAL A 305 13.29 8.13 4.92
N ILE A 306 11.97 8.07 5.11
CA ILE A 306 11.32 7.06 5.94
C ILE A 306 11.61 5.62 5.49
N ASN A 307 11.66 5.35 4.19
CA ASN A 307 11.95 4.01 3.66
C ASN A 307 13.35 3.49 4.04
N GLU A 308 14.28 4.37 4.38
CA GLU A 308 15.65 4.04 4.78
C GLU A 308 15.91 4.28 6.28
N LEU A 309 14.88 4.65 7.05
CA LEU A 309 15.01 5.01 8.45
C LEU A 309 15.44 3.80 9.29
N PRO A 310 16.61 3.84 9.97
CA PRO A 310 17.10 2.69 10.72
C PRO A 310 16.12 2.23 11.79
N PHE A 311 15.91 0.92 11.87
CA PHE A 311 15.08 0.22 12.86
C PHE A 311 13.56 0.47 12.81
N PHE A 312 13.06 1.24 11.85
CA PHE A 312 11.62 1.48 11.66
C PHE A 312 11.00 0.33 10.84
N VAL A 313 9.92 -0.29 11.33
CA VAL A 313 9.44 -1.60 10.79
C VAL A 313 7.99 -1.62 10.32
N LEU A 314 7.22 -0.58 10.60
CA LEU A 314 5.81 -0.50 10.22
C LEU A 314 5.49 0.93 9.82
N LEU A 315 4.93 1.12 8.64
CA LEU A 315 4.51 2.41 8.12
C LEU A 315 3.00 2.39 7.91
N LYS A 316 2.28 3.21 8.67
CA LYS A 316 0.88 3.53 8.42
C LYS A 316 0.77 5.02 8.19
N GLU A 317 -0.06 5.39 7.23
CA GLU A 317 -0.06 6.76 6.71
C GLU A 317 -1.42 7.41 6.90
N CYS A 318 -1.41 8.72 7.16
CA CYS A 318 -2.61 9.52 7.31
C CYS A 318 -2.42 10.84 6.54
N ARG A 319 -3.39 11.20 5.68
CA ARG A 319 -3.15 12.16 4.58
C ARG A 319 -4.12 13.35 4.50
N TYR A 320 -4.76 13.72 5.61
CA TYR A 320 -5.76 14.81 5.65
C TYR A 320 -5.23 16.25 5.48
N SER A 321 -3.94 16.43 5.18
CA SER A 321 -3.31 17.74 5.05
C SER A 321 -2.11 17.73 4.11
N PHE A 322 -1.54 18.89 3.76
CA PHE A 322 -0.28 18.95 3.03
C PHE A 322 0.86 18.33 3.84
N ALA A 323 0.75 18.34 5.18
CA ALA A 323 1.65 17.63 6.06
C ALA A 323 1.47 16.11 5.94
N TYR A 324 2.57 15.39 6.13
CA TYR A 324 2.62 13.94 6.05
C TYR A 324 2.70 13.34 7.46
N GLU A 325 1.72 12.53 7.81
CA GLU A 325 1.59 11.91 9.13
C GLU A 325 1.78 10.41 9.07
N LEU A 326 2.57 9.89 10.01
CA LEU A 326 3.00 8.50 10.07
C LEU A 326 2.79 7.92 11.47
N ASP A 327 2.31 6.68 11.52
CA ASP A 327 2.33 5.83 12.71
C ASP A 327 3.12 4.56 12.41
N GLY A 328 3.93 4.13 13.38
CA GLY A 328 4.79 2.98 13.21
C GLY A 328 5.49 2.52 14.47
N PHE A 329 6.42 1.58 14.30
CA PHE A 329 7.22 1.05 15.41
C PHE A 329 8.71 1.10 15.08
N PHE A 330 9.49 1.54 16.06
CA PHE A 330 10.91 1.19 16.15
C PHE A 330 11.04 -0.10 16.95
N VAL A 331 11.82 -1.04 16.43
CA VAL A 331 12.30 -2.19 17.20
C VAL A 331 13.81 -2.03 17.25
N ILE A 332 14.39 -1.54 18.34
CA ILE A 332 15.75 -1.00 18.35
C ILE A 332 16.56 -1.57 19.53
N PRO A 333 17.81 -2.03 19.34
CA PRO A 333 18.63 -2.44 20.47
C PRO A 333 18.82 -1.28 21.46
N ASN A 334 18.71 -1.55 22.76
CA ASN A 334 18.61 -0.51 23.80
C ASN A 334 19.76 0.51 23.78
N GLN A 335 20.97 0.08 23.40
CA GLN A 335 22.15 0.94 23.28
C GLN A 335 22.02 2.07 22.24
N TYR A 336 21.12 1.93 21.26
CA TYR A 336 20.88 2.94 20.22
C TYR A 336 19.74 3.91 20.57
N PHE A 337 19.00 3.68 21.66
CA PHE A 337 17.80 4.45 21.99
C PHE A 337 18.10 5.93 22.27
N VAL A 338 19.23 6.21 22.94
CA VAL A 338 19.67 7.59 23.21
C VAL A 338 19.99 8.33 21.92
N ASP A 339 20.63 7.65 20.96
CA ASP A 339 20.99 8.26 19.67
C ASP A 339 19.77 8.48 18.79
N LEU A 340 18.77 7.59 18.83
CA LEU A 340 17.47 7.82 18.21
C LEU A 340 16.80 9.08 18.76
N LYS A 341 16.77 9.27 20.10
CA LYS A 341 16.21 10.49 20.71
C LYS A 341 16.95 11.75 20.26
N LYS A 342 18.29 11.72 20.25
CA LYS A 342 19.11 12.85 19.78
C LYS A 342 18.86 13.14 18.30
N PHE A 343 18.75 12.10 17.48
CA PHE A 343 18.47 12.20 16.05
C PHE A 343 17.11 12.86 15.78
N LEU A 344 16.06 12.38 16.43
CA LEU A 344 14.72 12.95 16.32
C LEU A 344 14.64 14.38 16.87
N LYS A 345 15.42 14.68 17.92
CA LYS A 345 15.51 16.04 18.43
C LYS A 345 16.15 16.99 17.41
N LYS A 346 17.22 16.56 16.73
CA LYS A 346 17.80 17.33 15.62
C LYS A 346 16.77 17.57 14.51
N PHE A 347 15.93 16.59 14.21
CA PHE A 347 14.84 16.75 13.23
C PHE A 347 13.86 17.87 13.60
N GLU A 348 13.40 17.90 14.85
CA GLU A 348 12.56 18.99 15.36
C GLU A 348 13.28 20.34 15.29
N ASP A 349 14.53 20.39 15.75
CA ASP A 349 15.29 21.63 15.87
C ASP A 349 15.58 22.27 14.50
N ASN A 350 15.69 21.45 13.44
CA ASN A 350 15.84 21.87 12.04
C ASN A 350 14.50 22.11 11.31
N GLY A 351 13.37 22.02 12.03
CA GLY A 351 12.05 22.34 11.49
C GLY A 351 11.42 21.27 10.58
N TYR A 352 11.99 20.05 10.53
CA TYR A 352 11.44 18.97 9.69
C TYR A 352 10.14 18.38 10.25
N LEU A 353 9.97 18.40 11.57
CA LEU A 353 8.83 17.79 12.26
C LEU A 353 7.95 18.85 12.91
N LEU A 354 6.63 18.68 12.76
CA LEU A 354 5.60 19.42 13.50
C LEU A 354 5.34 18.77 14.87
N GLN A 355 5.36 17.45 14.90
CA GLN A 355 5.06 16.68 16.10
C GLN A 355 5.77 15.32 16.03
N ILE A 356 6.26 14.87 17.19
CA ILE A 356 6.69 13.50 17.40
C ILE A 356 6.24 13.01 18.76
N LYS A 357 5.81 11.75 18.83
CA LYS A 357 5.52 11.06 20.09
C LYS A 357 6.18 9.69 20.05
N LEU A 358 7.00 9.41 21.05
CA LEU A 358 7.64 8.11 21.26
C LEU A 358 7.02 7.46 22.50
N THR A 359 6.44 6.28 22.32
CA THR A 359 5.81 5.52 23.40
C THR A 359 6.42 4.13 23.46
N PRO A 360 7.31 3.85 24.43
CA PRO A 360 7.80 2.49 24.68
C PRO A 360 6.62 1.54 24.95
N LEU A 361 6.67 0.31 24.46
CA LEU A 361 5.61 -0.66 24.71
C LEU A 361 5.91 -1.39 26.04
N GLU A 362 4.98 -1.34 27.00
CA GLU A 362 5.10 -2.08 28.28
C GLU A 362 4.27 -3.36 28.26
N LYS A 363 3.04 -3.28 27.74
CA LYS A 363 2.17 -4.44 27.55
C LYS A 363 1.45 -4.32 26.23
N THR A 364 1.23 -5.46 25.58
CA THR A 364 0.36 -5.54 24.40
C THR A 364 -0.75 -6.55 24.62
N GLU A 365 -1.95 -6.25 24.13
CA GLU A 365 -3.06 -7.19 24.08
C GLU A 365 -3.56 -7.27 22.64
N SER A 366 -3.94 -8.47 22.22
CA SER A 366 -4.58 -8.72 20.95
C SER A 366 -5.90 -9.43 21.18
N PHE A 367 -6.94 -8.89 20.57
CA PHE A 367 -8.29 -9.41 20.59
C PHE A 367 -8.69 -9.81 19.18
N VAL A 368 -9.33 -10.96 19.02
CA VAL A 368 -9.92 -11.44 17.76
C VAL A 368 -11.33 -11.93 18.05
N ASN A 369 -12.31 -11.46 17.28
CA ASN A 369 -13.69 -11.90 17.42
C ASN A 369 -14.02 -12.92 16.33
N LEU A 370 -14.05 -14.21 16.70
CA LEU A 370 -14.34 -15.30 15.77
C LEU A 370 -15.81 -15.35 15.33
N ASN A 371 -16.73 -14.60 15.97
CA ASN A 371 -18.12 -14.52 15.52
C ASN A 371 -18.22 -14.01 14.07
N TYR A 372 -17.27 -13.18 13.61
CA TYR A 372 -17.21 -12.71 12.22
C TYR A 372 -16.97 -13.80 11.18
N PHE A 373 -16.56 -15.00 11.59
CA PHE A 373 -16.25 -16.11 10.68
C PHE A 373 -17.27 -17.25 10.74
N ARG A 374 -18.35 -17.10 11.51
CA ARG A 374 -19.38 -18.13 11.67
C ARG A 374 -20.31 -18.21 10.47
N GLU A 375 -20.84 -19.41 10.20
CA GLU A 375 -21.71 -19.73 9.06
C GLU A 375 -22.94 -18.83 8.99
N TYR A 376 -23.57 -18.52 10.13
CA TYR A 376 -24.76 -17.66 10.17
C TYR A 376 -24.51 -16.26 9.58
N TYR A 377 -23.31 -15.72 9.78
CA TYR A 377 -22.95 -14.42 9.21
C TYR A 377 -22.55 -14.53 7.71
N GLN A 378 -22.61 -15.73 7.10
CA GLN A 378 -22.49 -15.96 5.64
C GLN A 378 -23.79 -15.72 4.87
N GLU A 379 -24.96 -16.01 5.45
CA GLU A 379 -26.26 -15.90 4.75
C GLU A 379 -26.65 -14.44 4.45
N TYR A 380 -26.01 -13.48 5.12
CA TYR A 380 -26.06 -12.08 4.72
C TYR A 380 -25.08 -11.84 3.56
N PRO A 381 -25.50 -11.27 2.42
CA PRO A 381 -24.73 -11.26 1.18
C PRO A 381 -23.33 -10.64 1.23
N ASN A 382 -22.90 -10.02 2.34
CA ASN A 382 -21.69 -9.23 2.38
C ASN A 382 -20.99 -9.31 3.75
N LYS A 383 -19.71 -9.71 3.74
CA LYS A 383 -18.70 -9.75 4.83
C LYS A 383 -18.38 -8.36 5.46
N LYS A 384 -19.32 -7.42 5.30
CA LYS A 384 -19.24 -5.98 5.54
C LYS A 384 -20.14 -5.53 6.71
N THR A 385 -20.91 -6.42 7.33
CA THR A 385 -21.73 -6.07 8.51
C THR A 385 -20.89 -6.02 9.79
N ILE A 386 -21.40 -5.33 10.81
CA ILE A 386 -20.90 -5.41 12.18
C ILE A 386 -21.68 -6.52 12.90
N VAL A 387 -20.99 -7.39 13.64
CA VAL A 387 -21.68 -8.43 14.44
C VAL A 387 -22.50 -7.80 15.56
N ASN A 388 -23.72 -8.29 15.76
CA ASN A 388 -24.62 -7.78 16.79
C ASN A 388 -24.59 -8.68 18.03
N ARG A 389 -24.11 -8.13 19.17
CA ARG A 389 -24.05 -8.83 20.45
C ARG A 389 -25.43 -9.19 21.03
N GLU A 390 -26.49 -8.49 20.62
CA GLU A 390 -27.87 -8.79 21.04
C GLU A 390 -28.49 -9.96 20.26
N ASN A 391 -27.84 -10.43 19.19
CA ASN A 391 -28.31 -11.59 18.42
C ASN A 391 -28.14 -12.88 19.24
N LYS A 392 -29.16 -13.73 19.28
CA LYS A 392 -29.14 -15.02 20.01
C LYS A 392 -28.04 -15.98 19.57
N LEU A 393 -27.54 -15.83 18.34
CA LEU A 393 -26.45 -16.63 17.78
C LEU A 393 -25.07 -16.03 18.07
N TYR A 394 -24.99 -14.82 18.62
CA TYR A 394 -23.72 -14.28 19.10
C TYR A 394 -23.30 -15.02 20.36
N GLU A 395 -22.04 -15.47 20.43
CA GLU A 395 -21.53 -16.11 21.64
C GLU A 395 -20.18 -15.50 22.03
N GLU A 396 -20.11 -15.00 23.28
CA GLU A 396 -18.91 -14.36 23.84
C GLU A 396 -17.71 -15.31 23.90
N LYS A 397 -17.94 -16.64 23.93
CA LYS A 397 -16.85 -17.62 23.95
C LYS A 397 -15.94 -17.56 22.71
N TYR A 398 -16.42 -16.96 21.61
CA TYR A 398 -15.67 -16.73 20.36
C TYR A 398 -14.89 -15.41 20.35
N GLU A 399 -15.01 -14.60 21.40
CA GLU A 399 -14.13 -13.46 21.65
C GLU A 399 -12.84 -13.95 22.32
N LEU A 400 -11.74 -13.94 21.56
CA LEU A 400 -10.45 -14.45 22.03
C LEU A 400 -9.49 -13.30 22.32
N ASN A 401 -8.82 -13.37 23.46
CA ASN A 401 -7.80 -12.41 23.87
C ASN A 401 -6.46 -13.11 24.15
N ASN A 402 -5.38 -12.43 23.79
CA ASN A 402 -4.03 -12.81 24.18
C ASN A 402 -3.31 -11.54 24.66
N SER A 403 -2.54 -11.66 25.73
CA SER A 403 -1.77 -10.54 26.29
C SER A 403 -0.31 -10.92 26.40
N LEU A 404 0.59 -9.98 26.13
CA LEU A 404 2.02 -10.12 26.35
C LEU A 404 2.47 -8.93 27.19
N ASP A 405 2.94 -9.21 28.40
CA ASP A 405 3.65 -8.25 29.23
C ASP A 405 5.12 -8.30 28.85
N TYR A 406 5.70 -7.14 28.55
CA TYR A 406 7.10 -7.07 28.16
C TYR A 406 8.04 -7.10 29.38
N GLY A 407 7.51 -6.88 30.59
CA GLY A 407 8.32 -6.78 31.81
C GLY A 407 9.25 -5.56 31.81
N HIS A 408 9.84 -5.26 32.96
CA HIS A 408 10.82 -4.17 33.10
C HIS A 408 12.27 -4.67 33.17
N GLU A 409 12.47 -5.98 33.37
CA GLU A 409 13.80 -6.55 33.55
C GLU A 409 14.48 -6.84 32.20
N ILE A 410 15.67 -6.26 32.03
CA ILE A 410 16.50 -6.47 30.86
C ILE A 410 17.26 -7.78 31.05
N TYR A 411 16.80 -8.83 30.38
CA TYR A 411 17.58 -10.05 30.27
C TYR A 411 18.72 -9.84 29.26
N LYS A 412 19.97 -9.88 29.73
CA LYS A 412 21.16 -9.91 28.86
C LYS A 412 21.33 -11.32 28.30
N SER A 413 20.43 -11.74 27.41
CA SER A 413 20.53 -13.04 26.75
C SER A 413 21.81 -13.12 25.92
N LYS A 414 22.63 -14.15 26.21
CA LYS A 414 23.80 -14.52 25.41
C LYS A 414 23.36 -15.43 24.26
N LEU A 415 22.61 -14.87 23.32
CA LEU A 415 22.07 -15.58 22.16
C LEU A 415 23.19 -16.08 21.26
N THR A 416 23.04 -17.31 20.78
CA THR A 416 23.83 -17.92 19.72
C THR A 416 23.21 -17.62 18.35
N LEU A 417 23.87 -18.03 17.27
CA LEU A 417 23.28 -17.90 15.94
C LEU A 417 22.01 -18.75 15.79
N LEU A 418 22.02 -19.97 16.32
CA LEU A 418 20.85 -20.85 16.29
C LEU A 418 19.66 -20.19 17.00
N ASP A 419 19.89 -19.51 18.12
CA ASP A 419 18.87 -18.76 18.85
C ASP A 419 18.25 -17.65 17.98
N TRP A 420 19.08 -16.87 17.26
CA TRP A 420 18.60 -15.84 16.34
C TRP A 420 17.81 -16.40 15.16
N LEU A 421 18.25 -17.52 14.57
CA LEU A 421 17.50 -18.18 13.49
C LEU A 421 16.14 -18.68 13.96
N LEU A 422 16.06 -19.21 15.19
CA LEU A 422 14.78 -19.58 15.81
C LEU A 422 13.88 -18.36 15.99
N ILE A 423 14.41 -17.27 16.57
CA ILE A 423 13.65 -16.02 16.78
C ILE A 423 13.15 -15.42 15.46
N ASP A 424 13.98 -15.45 14.42
CA ASP A 424 13.58 -14.96 13.10
C ASP A 424 12.45 -15.84 12.53
N ARG A 425 12.57 -17.17 12.57
CA ARG A 425 11.51 -18.12 12.13
C ARG A 425 10.19 -17.96 12.84
N ILE A 426 10.21 -17.67 14.14
CA ILE A 426 8.99 -17.48 14.95
C ILE A 426 8.09 -16.37 14.41
N ARG A 427 8.69 -15.37 13.77
CA ARG A 427 7.99 -14.17 13.31
C ARG A 427 7.42 -14.29 11.91
N TYR A 428 7.76 -15.36 11.19
CA TYR A 428 7.24 -15.67 9.88
C TYR A 428 5.88 -16.37 9.97
N ILE A 429 5.05 -16.20 8.95
CA ILE A 429 3.68 -16.72 8.90
C ILE A 429 3.73 -18.24 8.62
N SER A 430 2.66 -18.96 8.92
CA SER A 430 2.49 -20.43 8.85
C SER A 430 3.21 -21.27 7.79
N HIS A 431 3.47 -20.74 6.58
CA HIS A 431 4.16 -21.50 5.50
C HIS A 431 5.66 -21.25 5.45
N THR A 432 6.11 -20.27 6.24
CA THR A 432 7.46 -19.74 6.29
C THR A 432 8.08 -19.87 7.70
N GLY A 433 7.25 -20.02 8.75
CA GLY A 433 7.61 -20.26 10.15
C GLY A 433 7.42 -21.71 10.62
N PHE A 434 7.14 -21.90 11.92
CA PHE A 434 6.80 -23.23 12.47
C PHE A 434 5.38 -23.64 12.06
N ASN A 435 5.17 -24.93 11.77
CA ASN A 435 3.89 -25.48 11.34
C ASN A 435 3.55 -26.78 12.11
N PHE A 436 2.40 -27.40 11.80
CA PHE A 436 1.96 -28.67 12.40
C PHE A 436 2.78 -29.90 11.90
N GLU A 437 4.10 -29.80 11.76
CA GLU A 437 4.98 -30.84 11.20
C GLU A 437 5.55 -31.84 12.22
N ARG A 438 6.13 -32.92 11.67
CA ARG A 438 6.98 -33.86 12.40
C ARG A 438 8.38 -33.25 12.57
N SER A 439 8.94 -33.42 13.77
CA SER A 439 10.29 -33.03 14.21
C SER A 439 11.42 -33.00 13.16
N ALA A 440 11.45 -33.96 12.23
CA ALA A 440 12.45 -34.08 11.19
C ALA A 440 12.46 -32.93 10.16
N GLY A 441 11.28 -32.39 9.81
CA GLY A 441 11.15 -31.31 8.82
C GLY A 441 11.74 -29.99 9.34
N THR A 442 11.31 -29.58 10.54
CA THR A 442 11.87 -28.45 11.29
C THR A 442 13.39 -28.54 11.42
N LEU A 443 13.91 -29.72 11.71
CA LEU A 443 15.35 -29.93 11.85
C LEU A 443 16.12 -29.72 10.54
N LYS A 444 15.62 -30.29 9.43
CA LYS A 444 16.21 -30.11 8.09
C LYS A 444 16.27 -28.62 7.72
N LEU A 445 15.20 -27.89 7.99
CA LEU A 445 15.09 -26.45 7.74
C LEU A 445 16.11 -25.64 8.54
N MET A 446 16.20 -25.87 9.85
CA MET A 446 17.14 -25.15 10.72
C MET A 446 18.60 -25.39 10.34
N LYS A 447 18.95 -26.61 9.94
CA LYS A 447 20.29 -26.93 9.43
C LYS A 447 20.60 -26.16 8.15
N SER A 448 19.64 -26.07 7.23
CA SER A 448 19.81 -25.30 5.99
C SER A 448 20.00 -23.81 6.25
N ASP A 449 19.19 -23.20 7.13
CA ASP A 449 19.32 -21.78 7.46
C ASP A 449 20.69 -21.44 8.05
N LEU A 450 21.19 -22.32 8.92
CA LEU A 450 22.51 -22.15 9.51
C LEU A 450 23.59 -22.13 8.43
N ILE A 451 23.60 -23.14 7.55
CA ILE A 451 24.57 -23.25 6.46
C ILE A 451 24.51 -22.01 5.56
N ASN A 452 23.31 -21.61 5.17
CA ASN A 452 23.10 -20.46 4.29
C ASN A 452 23.62 -19.16 4.92
N GLU A 453 23.39 -18.96 6.22
CA GLU A 453 23.91 -17.81 6.95
C GLU A 453 25.44 -17.82 7.00
N VAL A 454 26.07 -18.97 7.28
CA VAL A 454 27.54 -19.09 7.31
C VAL A 454 28.14 -18.70 5.96
N ILE A 455 27.55 -19.23 4.88
CA ILE A 455 27.99 -18.97 3.51
C ILE A 455 27.85 -17.47 3.19
N SER A 456 26.72 -16.86 3.55
CA SER A 456 26.46 -15.43 3.37
C SER A 456 27.52 -14.55 4.07
N GLN A 457 27.82 -14.83 5.34
CA GLN A 457 28.82 -14.08 6.10
C GLN A 457 30.24 -14.22 5.52
N ARG A 458 30.63 -15.42 5.10
CA ARG A 458 31.92 -15.67 4.41
C ARG A 458 31.99 -14.88 3.09
N LYS A 459 30.89 -14.83 2.35
CA LYS A 459 30.78 -14.12 1.07
C LYS A 459 30.94 -12.61 1.26
N PHE A 460 30.32 -11.98 2.26
CA PHE A 460 30.50 -10.55 2.52
C PHE A 460 31.97 -10.17 2.77
N ILE A 461 32.70 -10.99 3.52
CA ILE A 461 34.12 -10.73 3.82
C ILE A 461 35.01 -10.99 2.60
N THR A 462 34.74 -12.05 1.85
CA THR A 462 35.47 -12.38 0.62
C THR A 462 35.26 -11.30 -0.44
N ASN A 463 34.02 -10.81 -0.59
CA ASN A 463 33.66 -9.71 -1.47
C ASN A 463 34.36 -8.42 -1.07
N LEU A 464 34.44 -8.10 0.22
CA LEU A 464 35.15 -6.90 0.67
C LEU A 464 36.63 -6.98 0.27
N LYS A 465 37.27 -8.13 0.51
CA LYS A 465 38.67 -8.37 0.16
C LYS A 465 38.89 -8.26 -1.34
N SER A 466 38.09 -8.93 -2.16
CA SER A 466 38.23 -8.88 -3.62
C SER A 466 38.00 -7.48 -4.17
N ASN A 467 36.96 -6.78 -3.71
CA ASN A 467 36.66 -5.41 -4.12
C ASN A 467 37.76 -4.43 -3.72
N LEU A 468 38.33 -4.56 -2.52
CA LEU A 468 39.44 -3.70 -2.08
C LEU A 468 40.77 -4.04 -2.76
N LEU A 469 41.03 -5.31 -3.10
CA LEU A 469 42.21 -5.69 -3.89
C LEU A 469 42.21 -5.03 -5.26
N ILE A 470 41.04 -4.86 -5.90
CA ILE A 470 40.89 -4.13 -7.16
C ILE A 470 41.30 -2.65 -7.00
N ILE A 471 40.98 -2.03 -5.87
CA ILE A 471 41.41 -0.65 -5.60
C ILE A 471 42.91 -0.58 -5.27
N HIS A 472 43.42 -1.51 -4.44
CA HIS A 472 44.82 -1.53 -4.04
C HIS A 472 45.79 -1.86 -5.19
N SER A 473 45.33 -2.57 -6.23
CA SER A 473 46.14 -2.91 -7.40
C SER A 473 46.33 -1.74 -8.37
N SER A 474 45.61 -0.63 -8.21
CA SER A 474 45.71 0.56 -9.06
C SER A 474 45.83 1.84 -8.22
N SER A 475 47.01 2.48 -8.25
CA SER A 475 47.22 3.77 -7.57
C SER A 475 46.25 4.85 -8.06
N GLU A 476 46.00 4.92 -9.37
CA GLU A 476 45.05 5.85 -10.00
C GLU A 476 43.63 5.67 -9.42
N LEU A 477 43.15 4.43 -9.31
CA LEU A 477 41.81 4.12 -8.81
C LEU A 477 41.70 4.39 -7.30
N ARG A 478 42.75 4.05 -6.54
CA ARG A 478 42.84 4.33 -5.10
C ARG A 478 42.81 5.82 -4.80
N ASP A 479 43.66 6.60 -5.45
CA ASP A 479 43.77 8.04 -5.20
C ASP A 479 42.47 8.75 -5.63
N SER A 480 41.87 8.30 -6.75
CA SER A 480 40.52 8.72 -7.16
C SER A 480 39.43 8.41 -6.12
N PHE A 481 39.45 7.24 -5.49
CA PHE A 481 38.47 6.87 -4.46
C PHE A 481 38.64 7.72 -3.21
N LEU A 482 39.88 7.98 -2.79
CA LEU A 482 40.18 8.83 -1.64
C LEU A 482 39.75 10.29 -1.87
N GLU A 483 39.96 10.82 -3.08
CA GLU A 483 39.46 12.14 -3.46
C GLU A 483 37.92 12.18 -3.50
N PHE A 484 37.30 11.11 -4.02
CA PHE A 484 35.85 10.97 -4.03
C PHE A 484 35.26 10.98 -2.61
N LEU A 485 35.86 10.25 -1.66
CA LEU A 485 35.45 10.28 -0.26
C LEU A 485 35.57 11.69 0.33
N LYS A 486 36.71 12.36 0.12
CA LYS A 486 36.96 13.71 0.62
C LYS A 486 35.93 14.72 0.10
N THR A 487 35.56 14.62 -1.18
CA THR A 487 34.62 15.55 -1.83
C THR A 487 33.19 15.37 -1.32
N ASN A 488 32.83 14.16 -0.86
CA ASN A 488 31.45 13.82 -0.47
C ASN A 488 31.26 13.64 1.05
N GLU A 489 32.28 13.89 1.86
CA GLU A 489 32.27 13.64 3.31
C GLU A 489 31.09 14.31 4.04
N SER A 490 30.72 15.53 3.63
CA SER A 490 29.64 16.30 4.25
C SER A 490 28.24 15.71 4.04
N PHE A 491 28.05 14.83 3.06
CA PHE A 491 26.75 14.21 2.78
C PHE A 491 26.54 12.90 3.54
N GLY A 492 27.62 12.30 4.03
CA GLY A 492 27.60 11.06 4.80
C GLY A 492 27.44 9.79 3.97
N PHE A 493 27.62 8.65 4.65
CA PHE A 493 27.70 7.32 4.03
C PHE A 493 26.46 6.93 3.21
N PHE A 494 25.27 7.10 3.78
CA PHE A 494 24.02 6.65 3.14
C PHE A 494 23.75 7.42 1.84
N TYR A 495 24.00 8.73 1.83
CA TYR A 495 23.89 9.54 0.62
C TYR A 495 24.83 9.03 -0.48
N ILE A 496 26.09 8.78 -0.15
CA ILE A 496 27.10 8.33 -1.13
C ILE A 496 26.70 6.98 -1.72
N LYS A 497 26.31 6.01 -0.88
CA LYS A 497 25.85 4.69 -1.32
C LYS A 497 24.66 4.82 -2.28
N ASN A 498 23.65 5.61 -1.90
CA ASN A 498 22.44 5.81 -2.70
C ASN A 498 22.73 6.50 -4.03
N MET A 499 23.56 7.55 -4.01
CA MET A 499 23.98 8.25 -5.21
C MET A 499 24.74 7.33 -6.16
N LEU A 500 25.67 6.51 -5.65
CA LEU A 500 26.40 5.52 -6.45
C LEU A 500 25.45 4.48 -7.06
N SER A 501 24.50 3.97 -6.28
CA SER A 501 23.48 3.03 -6.76
C SER A 501 22.67 3.62 -7.93
N LYS A 502 22.24 4.87 -7.79
CA LYS A 502 21.48 5.58 -8.82
C LYS A 502 22.32 5.84 -10.08
N TYR A 503 23.62 6.11 -9.94
CA TYR A 503 24.52 6.22 -11.09
C TYR A 503 24.64 4.92 -11.87
N ILE A 504 24.82 3.79 -11.17
CA ILE A 504 24.98 2.49 -11.81
C ILE A 504 23.74 2.12 -12.60
N LEU A 505 22.57 2.21 -11.95
CA LEU A 505 21.29 1.97 -12.61
C LEU A 505 21.13 2.86 -13.85
N THR A 506 21.49 4.14 -13.74
CA THR A 506 21.41 5.07 -14.87
C THR A 506 22.39 4.69 -16.00
N PHE A 507 23.61 4.25 -15.67
CA PHE A 507 24.59 3.84 -16.67
C PHE A 507 24.14 2.59 -17.44
N ASP A 508 23.55 1.61 -16.75
CA ASP A 508 23.04 0.39 -17.36
C ASP A 508 21.89 0.72 -18.33
N LEU A 509 20.96 1.59 -17.92
CA LEU A 509 19.87 2.07 -18.78
C LEU A 509 20.39 2.80 -20.02
N ILE A 510 21.35 3.72 -19.86
CA ILE A 510 21.95 4.44 -21.01
C ILE A 510 22.60 3.45 -21.98
N LYS A 511 23.35 2.48 -21.46
CA LYS A 511 24.02 1.48 -22.28
C LYS A 511 23.00 0.61 -23.04
N GLU A 512 21.91 0.20 -22.40
CA GLU A 512 20.83 -0.55 -23.01
C GLU A 512 20.19 0.24 -24.17
N ILE A 513 19.81 1.49 -23.94
CA ILE A 513 19.21 2.37 -24.96
C ILE A 513 20.13 2.52 -26.17
N LEU A 514 21.40 2.87 -25.95
CA LEU A 514 22.38 3.10 -27.02
C LEU A 514 22.76 1.83 -27.77
N THR A 515 22.65 0.66 -27.12
CA THR A 515 22.89 -0.64 -27.79
C THR A 515 21.69 -1.04 -28.65
N ARG A 516 20.46 -0.80 -28.19
CA ARG A 516 19.23 -1.09 -28.94
C ARG A 516 18.95 -0.11 -30.07
N ASN A 517 19.45 1.12 -29.96
CA ASN A 517 19.23 2.18 -30.94
C ASN A 517 20.56 2.71 -31.50
N PRO A 518 21.23 1.98 -32.41
CA PRO A 518 22.52 2.38 -32.96
C PRO A 518 22.48 3.68 -33.78
N SER A 519 21.29 4.17 -34.12
CA SER A 519 21.07 5.44 -34.82
C SER A 519 21.35 6.68 -33.97
N ILE A 520 21.39 6.54 -32.63
CA ILE A 520 21.69 7.65 -31.72
C ILE A 520 23.20 7.85 -31.65
N ASN A 521 23.69 8.93 -32.26
CA ASN A 521 25.10 9.24 -32.44
C ASN A 521 25.55 10.53 -31.73
N SER A 522 24.62 11.27 -31.13
CA SER A 522 24.93 12.50 -30.40
C SER A 522 24.16 12.63 -29.09
N VAL A 523 24.66 13.50 -28.20
CA VAL A 523 23.97 13.86 -26.96
C VAL A 523 22.59 14.48 -27.24
N PHE A 524 22.47 15.23 -28.33
CA PHE A 524 21.21 15.85 -28.74
C PHE A 524 20.18 14.81 -29.17
N GLU A 525 20.56 13.85 -30.00
CA GLU A 525 19.66 12.76 -30.42
C GLU A 525 19.22 11.90 -29.22
N PHE A 526 20.12 11.64 -28.27
CA PHE A 526 19.78 10.93 -27.04
C PHE A 526 18.79 11.71 -26.17
N LEU A 527 18.93 13.04 -26.08
CA LEU A 527 17.99 13.90 -25.39
C LEU A 527 16.60 13.88 -26.04
N THR A 528 16.54 13.92 -27.37
CA THR A 528 15.28 13.82 -28.12
C THR A 528 14.62 12.47 -27.86
N TYR A 529 15.38 11.37 -27.93
CA TYR A 529 14.89 10.02 -27.64
C TYR A 529 14.27 9.91 -26.23
N ILE A 530 14.99 10.34 -25.19
CA ILE A 530 14.48 10.27 -23.80
C ILE A 530 13.28 11.17 -23.59
N LYS A 531 13.20 12.32 -24.28
CA LYS A 531 12.04 13.21 -24.16
C LYS A 531 10.78 12.54 -24.69
N GLU A 532 10.89 11.67 -25.68
CA GLU A 532 9.76 10.98 -26.32
C GLU A 532 9.42 9.64 -25.65
N GLN A 533 10.41 8.87 -25.20
CA GLN A 533 10.23 7.48 -24.71
C GLN A 533 10.62 7.27 -23.24
N GLY A 534 11.21 8.28 -22.59
CA GLY A 534 11.87 8.10 -21.30
C GLY A 534 13.18 7.31 -21.40
N VAL A 535 13.78 6.99 -20.24
CA VAL A 535 14.97 6.11 -20.17
C VAL A 535 14.60 4.63 -20.03
N SER A 536 13.36 4.33 -19.67
CA SER A 536 12.81 2.98 -19.58
C SER A 536 11.29 3.07 -19.49
N ASN A 537 10.61 1.94 -19.53
CA ASN A 537 9.17 1.89 -19.24
C ASN A 537 8.85 2.03 -17.74
N SER A 538 9.85 1.92 -16.84
CA SER A 538 9.67 2.09 -15.38
C SER A 538 9.64 3.56 -14.98
N ILE A 539 8.60 3.98 -14.24
CA ILE A 539 8.53 5.33 -13.69
C ILE A 539 9.64 5.60 -12.67
N GLU A 540 10.00 4.62 -11.84
CA GLU A 540 11.05 4.74 -10.83
C GLU A 540 12.43 5.02 -11.44
N ASN A 541 12.74 4.33 -12.55
CA ASN A 541 13.95 4.57 -13.32
C ASN A 541 13.98 5.98 -13.92
N ASN A 542 12.84 6.45 -14.45
CA ASN A 542 12.73 7.80 -14.99
C ASN A 542 12.83 8.89 -13.91
N ILE A 543 12.22 8.69 -12.74
CA ILE A 543 12.40 9.56 -11.56
C ILE A 543 13.88 9.62 -11.18
N THR A 544 14.52 8.45 -11.08
CA THR A 544 15.95 8.35 -10.74
C THR A 544 16.80 9.14 -11.73
N PHE A 545 16.59 8.95 -13.03
CA PHE A 545 17.29 9.70 -14.07
C PHE A 545 17.05 11.22 -14.01
N ASN A 546 15.82 11.63 -13.70
CA ASN A 546 15.42 13.03 -13.61
C ASN A 546 15.97 13.77 -12.37
N THR A 547 16.63 13.06 -11.44
CA THR A 547 17.29 13.69 -10.29
C THR A 547 18.35 14.71 -10.79
N PRO A 548 18.29 16.00 -10.42
CA PRO A 548 19.13 17.04 -11.03
C PRO A 548 20.66 16.79 -11.01
N PRO A 549 21.27 16.32 -9.90
CA PRO A 549 22.70 16.01 -9.87
C PRO A 549 23.07 14.86 -10.80
N ILE A 550 22.18 13.86 -10.94
CA ILE A 550 22.40 12.71 -11.82
C ILE A 550 22.36 13.17 -13.26
N ARG A 551 21.26 13.80 -13.64
CA ARG A 551 21.04 14.34 -14.98
C ARG A 551 22.19 15.25 -15.41
N GLY A 552 22.60 16.16 -14.53
CA GLY A 552 23.73 17.07 -14.79
C GLY A 552 25.04 16.33 -15.06
N MET A 553 25.37 15.30 -14.27
CA MET A 553 26.59 14.54 -14.46
C MET A 553 26.56 13.68 -15.73
N ILE A 554 25.43 13.03 -16.02
CA ILE A 554 25.24 12.23 -17.23
C ILE A 554 25.47 13.07 -18.49
N PHE A 555 24.78 14.20 -18.61
CA PHE A 555 24.84 15.02 -19.83
C PHE A 555 26.14 15.79 -19.98
N LYS A 556 26.74 16.29 -18.88
CA LYS A 556 27.96 17.10 -18.95
C LYS A 556 29.24 16.25 -19.01
N LYS A 557 29.25 15.06 -18.41
CA LYS A 557 30.45 14.23 -18.28
C LYS A 557 30.37 12.92 -19.05
N PHE A 558 29.35 12.10 -18.84
CA PHE A 558 29.39 10.71 -19.29
C PHE A 558 28.95 10.48 -20.74
N LEU A 559 27.83 11.05 -21.18
CA LEU A 559 27.40 10.91 -22.57
C LEU A 559 28.42 11.44 -23.58
N PRO A 560 29.07 12.61 -23.37
CA PRO A 560 30.16 13.05 -24.23
C PRO A 560 31.31 12.05 -24.31
N LEU A 561 31.64 11.37 -23.20
CA LEU A 561 32.67 10.33 -23.20
C LEU A 561 32.25 9.10 -24.03
N TYR A 562 30.98 8.68 -23.97
CA TYR A 562 30.47 7.57 -24.77
C TYR A 562 30.65 7.80 -26.27
N PHE A 563 30.21 8.96 -26.75
CA PHE A 563 30.30 9.31 -28.18
C PHE A 563 31.73 9.60 -28.64
N LYS A 564 32.62 10.01 -27.72
CA LYS A 564 34.05 10.17 -28.01
C LYS A 564 34.80 8.83 -28.05
N SER A 565 34.55 7.95 -27.08
CA SER A 565 35.16 6.62 -26.99
C SER A 565 34.38 5.71 -26.04
N LYS A 566 33.83 4.62 -26.58
CA LYS A 566 33.15 3.58 -25.79
C LYS A 566 34.06 2.97 -24.72
N GLU A 567 35.36 2.87 -24.98
CA GLU A 567 36.32 2.31 -24.02
C GLU A 567 36.55 3.23 -22.82
N ILE A 568 36.72 4.54 -23.06
CA ILE A 568 36.91 5.53 -21.98
C ILE A 568 35.65 5.58 -21.10
N PHE A 569 34.48 5.57 -21.72
CA PHE A 569 33.21 5.49 -21.00
C PHE A 569 33.11 4.22 -20.13
N LYS A 570 33.48 3.06 -20.67
CA LYS A 570 33.49 1.79 -19.93
C LYS A 570 34.49 1.81 -18.77
N LYS A 571 35.67 2.45 -18.94
CA LYS A 571 36.66 2.64 -17.85
C LYS A 571 36.07 3.48 -16.71
N GLU A 572 35.42 4.60 -17.02
CA GLU A 572 34.80 5.47 -16.01
C GLU A 572 33.63 4.79 -15.30
N ILE A 573 32.72 4.09 -16.00
CA ILE A 573 31.64 3.34 -15.34
C ILE A 573 32.19 2.27 -14.41
N ASN A 574 33.19 1.51 -14.85
CA ASN A 574 33.81 0.48 -14.02
C ASN A 574 34.39 1.04 -12.72
N LYS A 575 34.92 2.27 -12.76
CA LYS A 575 35.36 2.98 -11.56
C LYS A 575 34.22 3.22 -10.56
N PHE A 576 33.07 3.75 -11.00
CA PHE A 576 31.90 3.94 -10.12
C PHE A 576 31.30 2.61 -9.63
N ASN A 577 31.29 1.57 -10.48
CA ASN A 577 30.89 0.22 -10.08
C ASN A 577 31.77 -0.33 -8.95
N ASN A 578 33.09 -0.14 -9.03
CA ASN A 578 34.01 -0.57 -7.97
C ASN A 578 33.77 0.20 -6.67
N PHE A 579 33.45 1.50 -6.76
CA PHE A 579 33.17 2.33 -5.59
C PHE A 579 31.87 1.88 -4.90
N PHE A 580 30.81 1.65 -5.67
CA PHE A 580 29.54 1.15 -5.14
C PHE A 580 29.71 -0.20 -4.47
N LYS A 581 30.43 -1.14 -5.09
CA LYS A 581 30.68 -2.47 -4.52
C LYS A 581 31.31 -2.36 -3.12
N ILE A 582 32.25 -1.45 -2.91
CA ILE A 582 32.83 -1.20 -1.58
C ILE A 582 31.79 -0.66 -0.61
N PHE A 583 31.03 0.38 -1.00
CA PHE A 583 29.99 0.94 -0.13
C PHE A 583 28.90 -0.06 0.22
N SER A 584 28.47 -0.90 -0.74
CA SER A 584 27.52 -1.98 -0.51
C SER A 584 28.06 -3.01 0.48
N THR A 585 29.29 -3.49 0.28
CA THR A 585 29.88 -4.44 1.24
C THR A 585 30.15 -3.81 2.61
N CYS A 586 30.52 -2.53 2.69
CA CYS A 586 30.62 -1.80 3.95
C CYS A 586 29.27 -1.67 4.66
N TYR A 587 28.18 -1.46 3.91
CA TYR A 587 26.83 -1.42 4.47
C TYR A 587 26.42 -2.77 5.05
N ASP A 588 26.71 -3.87 4.36
CA ASP A 588 26.42 -5.23 4.84
C ASP A 588 27.20 -5.55 6.12
N LEU A 589 28.46 -5.11 6.17
CA LEU A 589 29.35 -5.25 7.33
C LEU A 589 29.17 -4.16 8.41
N LYS A 590 28.21 -3.24 8.22
CA LYS A 590 27.84 -2.17 9.17
C LYS A 590 28.98 -1.18 9.47
N ILE A 591 29.85 -0.94 8.49
CA ILE A 591 30.95 0.04 8.51
C ILE A 591 30.49 1.34 7.87
N PHE A 592 29.93 2.26 8.67
CA PHE A 592 29.37 3.52 8.17
C PHE A 592 30.34 4.70 8.26
N ASN A 593 31.37 4.62 9.09
CA ASN A 593 32.32 5.70 9.29
C ASN A 593 33.23 5.89 8.06
N LEU A 594 33.10 7.04 7.38
CA LEU A 594 33.86 7.33 6.16
C LEU A 594 35.39 7.38 6.39
N GLN A 595 35.83 7.80 7.57
CA GLN A 595 37.26 7.81 7.92
C GLN A 595 37.80 6.39 8.10
N SER A 596 37.01 5.48 8.68
CA SER A 596 37.37 4.06 8.75
C SER A 596 37.52 3.45 7.35
N ILE A 597 36.58 3.75 6.44
CA ILE A 597 36.67 3.29 5.03
C ILE A 597 37.93 3.85 4.37
N ARG A 598 38.22 5.14 4.57
CA ARG A 598 39.45 5.79 4.07
C ARG A 598 40.71 5.08 4.56
N MET A 599 40.79 4.74 5.85
CA MET A 599 41.93 4.03 6.43
C MET A 599 42.10 2.62 5.85
N ILE A 600 41.02 1.89 5.64
CA ILE A 600 41.04 0.54 5.02
C ILE A 600 41.56 0.61 3.57
N VAL A 601 41.24 1.67 2.84
CA VAL A 601 41.74 1.90 1.48
C VAL A 601 43.18 2.42 1.44
N GLN A 602 43.63 3.15 2.45
CA GLN A 602 45.00 3.63 2.53
C GLN A 602 45.98 2.54 2.99
N ASN A 603 45.55 1.63 3.86
CA ASN A 603 46.43 0.64 4.48
C ASN A 603 46.04 -0.80 4.14
N LYS A 604 46.80 -1.39 3.21
CA LYS A 604 46.63 -2.80 2.79
C LYS A 604 46.90 -3.79 3.94
N SER A 605 47.80 -3.50 4.88
CA SER A 605 48.08 -4.44 5.99
C SER A 605 46.91 -4.53 6.97
N LEU A 606 46.12 -3.46 7.08
CA LEU A 606 44.90 -3.38 7.88
C LEU A 606 43.81 -4.29 7.30
N LEU A 607 43.70 -4.36 5.96
CA LEU A 607 42.84 -5.31 5.26
C LEU A 607 43.20 -6.76 5.61
N ASP A 608 44.49 -7.12 5.50
CA ASP A 608 44.93 -8.48 5.79
C ASP A 608 44.71 -8.85 7.26
N THR A 609 44.83 -7.88 8.17
CA THR A 609 44.55 -8.07 9.59
C THR A 609 43.05 -8.25 9.85
N ILE A 610 42.20 -7.40 9.28
CA ILE A 610 40.73 -7.51 9.38
C ILE A 610 40.26 -8.83 8.80
N PHE A 611 40.78 -9.21 7.62
CA PHE A 611 40.41 -10.46 6.94
C PHE A 611 40.87 -11.67 7.74
N LYS A 612 42.16 -11.77 8.11
CA LYS A 612 42.65 -12.89 8.92
C LYS A 612 41.93 -12.99 10.26
N SER A 613 41.66 -11.86 10.91
CA SER A 613 40.88 -11.83 12.14
C SER A 613 39.48 -12.35 11.91
N LYS A 614 38.72 -11.80 10.95
CA LYS A 614 37.32 -12.19 10.70
C LYS A 614 37.20 -13.61 10.13
N GLU A 615 38.10 -14.04 9.26
CA GLU A 615 38.13 -15.40 8.71
C GLU A 615 38.44 -16.41 9.81
N LYS A 616 39.45 -16.17 10.65
CA LYS A 616 39.76 -17.01 11.82
C LYS A 616 38.58 -17.09 12.78
N LYS A 617 37.90 -15.95 12.98
CA LYS A 617 36.71 -15.78 13.82
C LYS A 617 35.49 -16.54 13.29
N LEU A 618 35.16 -16.38 12.01
CA LEU A 618 34.17 -17.20 11.32
C LEU A 618 34.54 -18.68 11.43
N LYS A 619 35.78 -19.04 11.12
CA LYS A 619 36.26 -20.41 11.22
C LYS A 619 36.02 -20.97 12.63
N SER A 620 36.39 -20.26 13.69
CA SER A 620 36.17 -20.70 15.08
C SER A 620 34.70 -20.72 15.53
N SER A 621 33.87 -19.76 15.13
CA SER A 621 32.47 -19.69 15.57
C SER A 621 31.56 -20.69 14.85
N TYR A 622 31.97 -21.14 13.66
CA TYR A 622 31.16 -22.03 12.81
C TYR A 622 31.69 -23.47 12.74
N GLU A 623 32.99 -23.72 12.92
CA GLU A 623 33.53 -25.09 13.07
C GLU A 623 33.13 -25.73 14.41
N ASN A 624 32.77 -24.92 15.42
CA ASN A 624 32.28 -25.41 16.71
C ASN A 624 30.83 -25.92 16.68
N PHE A 625 30.09 -25.76 15.56
CA PHE A 625 28.74 -26.29 15.39
C PHE A 625 28.78 -27.37 14.30
N GLU A 626 29.00 -28.63 14.68
CA GLU A 626 28.81 -29.70 13.70
C GLU A 626 27.31 -29.82 13.40
N LEU A 627 26.94 -29.98 12.13
CA LEU A 627 25.54 -30.18 11.74
C LEU A 627 24.93 -31.44 12.40
N SER A 628 25.77 -32.38 12.85
CA SER A 628 25.42 -33.53 13.69
C SER A 628 24.84 -33.12 15.04
N ASP A 629 25.36 -32.05 15.66
CA ASP A 629 25.02 -31.61 17.02
C ASP A 629 23.68 -30.89 17.10
N ILE A 630 23.19 -30.37 15.98
CA ILE A 630 21.85 -29.81 15.88
C ILE A 630 20.89 -30.98 15.78
N THR A 631 20.30 -31.31 16.92
CA THR A 631 19.24 -32.29 17.07
C THR A 631 17.90 -31.60 17.24
N PHE A 632 16.81 -32.35 17.05
CA PHE A 632 15.49 -31.84 17.36
C PHE A 632 15.39 -31.48 18.85
N GLN A 633 15.89 -32.34 19.73
CA GLN A 633 15.93 -32.08 21.18
C GLN A 633 16.57 -30.74 21.52
N LEU A 634 17.71 -30.40 20.91
CA LEU A 634 18.35 -29.10 21.13
C LEU A 634 17.43 -27.92 20.75
N ILE A 635 16.67 -28.03 19.66
CA ILE A 635 15.69 -27.01 19.25
C ILE A 635 14.56 -26.93 20.28
N GLU A 636 14.08 -28.07 20.77
CA GLU A 636 13.05 -28.12 21.81
C GLU A 636 13.53 -27.43 23.09
N ASP A 637 14.69 -27.83 23.60
CA ASP A 637 15.28 -27.30 24.81
C ASP A 637 15.44 -25.77 24.71
N LYS A 638 15.81 -25.26 23.52
CA LYS A 638 15.92 -23.81 23.27
C LYS A 638 14.56 -23.11 23.30
N LEU A 639 13.53 -23.67 22.66
CA LEU A 639 12.19 -23.10 22.67
C LEU A 639 11.57 -23.14 24.07
N GLU A 640 11.75 -24.25 24.80
CA GLU A 640 11.32 -24.38 26.19
C GLU A 640 12.04 -23.35 27.08
N ASN A 641 13.35 -23.18 26.91
CA ASN A 641 14.11 -22.12 27.59
C ASN A 641 13.58 -20.71 27.24
N PHE A 642 13.18 -20.45 26.00
CA PHE A 642 12.59 -19.16 25.62
C PHE A 642 11.21 -18.93 26.24
N LEU A 643 10.39 -19.98 26.35
CA LEU A 643 9.06 -19.94 26.95
C LEU A 643 9.11 -19.79 28.47
N ASN A 644 10.06 -20.46 29.12
CA ASN A 644 10.22 -20.51 30.58
C ASN A 644 11.15 -19.42 31.13
N ASN A 645 11.76 -18.60 30.27
CA ASN A 645 12.54 -17.44 30.72
C ASN A 645 11.65 -16.45 31.47
N ASP A 646 12.23 -15.68 32.40
CA ASP A 646 11.51 -14.60 33.09
C ASP A 646 12.19 -13.24 32.80
N PRO A 647 11.56 -12.32 32.04
CA PRO A 647 10.31 -12.52 31.31
C PRO A 647 10.48 -13.45 30.09
N PRO A 648 9.41 -14.09 29.60
CA PRO A 648 9.51 -15.05 28.49
C PRO A 648 9.96 -14.36 27.20
N ILE A 649 10.91 -14.97 26.49
CA ILE A 649 11.44 -14.46 25.21
C ILE A 649 10.39 -14.61 24.11
N ILE A 650 9.58 -15.67 24.16
CA ILE A 650 8.49 -15.90 23.22
C ILE A 650 7.21 -16.28 23.98
N LYS A 651 6.06 -15.99 23.37
CA LYS A 651 4.76 -16.39 23.91
C LYS A 651 3.87 -16.96 22.81
N PRO A 652 3.10 -18.04 23.06
CA PRO A 652 2.11 -18.55 22.11
C PRO A 652 1.18 -17.45 21.60
N ASN A 653 0.95 -17.40 20.28
CA ASN A 653 0.03 -16.43 19.68
C ASN A 653 -0.53 -16.90 18.33
N LEU A 654 -1.31 -17.98 18.34
CA LEU A 654 -1.91 -18.54 17.12
C LEU A 654 -2.88 -17.56 16.42
N LEU A 655 -3.50 -16.64 17.18
CA LEU A 655 -4.43 -15.62 16.67
C LEU A 655 -3.83 -14.67 15.64
N ILE A 656 -2.50 -14.48 15.63
CA ILE A 656 -1.84 -13.59 14.66
C ILE A 656 -1.95 -14.10 13.22
N ASN A 657 -2.10 -15.41 13.04
CA ASN A 657 -2.16 -16.07 11.74
C ASN A 657 -3.56 -16.02 11.10
N ILE A 658 -4.60 -15.63 11.86
CA ILE A 658 -5.94 -15.44 11.31
C ILE A 658 -5.93 -14.13 10.52
N ARG A 659 -5.80 -14.22 9.20
CA ARG A 659 -5.91 -13.07 8.31
C ARG A 659 -7.38 -12.76 8.05
N HIS A 660 -7.70 -11.47 8.09
CA HIS A 660 -9.00 -10.95 7.71
C HIS A 660 -8.92 -10.42 6.27
N SER A 661 -10.06 -10.37 5.58
CA SER A 661 -10.20 -9.56 4.35
C SER A 661 -9.89 -8.08 4.64
N MET A 662 -9.88 -7.23 3.61
CA MET A 662 -9.73 -5.77 3.76
C MET A 662 -10.58 -5.25 4.93
N THR A 663 -9.93 -4.55 5.86
CA THR A 663 -10.54 -3.97 7.07
C THR A 663 -10.07 -2.55 7.20
N GLN A 664 -10.96 -1.63 7.57
CA GLN A 664 -10.59 -0.25 7.87
C GLN A 664 -9.84 -0.22 9.20
N TYR A 665 -8.67 0.43 9.23
CA TYR A 665 -7.84 0.53 10.43
C TYR A 665 -8.01 1.88 11.12
N PHE A 666 -8.66 1.86 12.29
CA PHE A 666 -8.79 3.04 13.16
C PHE A 666 -7.86 2.95 14.36
N ALA A 667 -7.09 4.00 14.61
CA ALA A 667 -6.22 4.14 15.76
C ALA A 667 -6.81 5.13 16.76
N LEU A 668 -7.02 4.67 17.99
CA LEU A 668 -7.43 5.47 19.14
C LEU A 668 -6.24 5.66 20.07
N LEU A 669 -5.99 6.90 20.47
CA LEU A 669 -5.06 7.23 21.55
C LEU A 669 -5.89 7.70 22.75
N LEU A 670 -5.72 7.02 23.88
CA LEU A 670 -6.53 7.17 25.08
C LEU A 670 -5.62 7.40 26.30
N LYS A 671 -6.15 8.06 27.32
CA LYS A 671 -5.50 8.07 28.65
C LYS A 671 -5.58 6.66 29.24
N ASN A 672 -4.49 6.15 29.81
CA ASN A 672 -4.53 4.83 30.45
C ASN A 672 -5.12 4.94 31.86
N ASN A 673 -6.39 4.56 32.03
CA ASN A 673 -7.06 4.44 33.32
C ASN A 673 -8.13 3.34 33.29
N ALA A 674 -8.62 2.94 34.47
CA ALA A 674 -9.58 1.84 34.61
C ALA A 674 -10.89 2.06 33.84
N GLU A 675 -11.41 3.30 33.86
CA GLU A 675 -12.61 3.68 33.11
C GLU A 675 -12.44 3.46 31.60
N THR A 676 -11.29 3.86 31.05
CA THR A 676 -10.95 3.70 29.63
C THR A 676 -10.89 2.22 29.24
N VAL A 677 -10.22 1.39 30.06
CA VAL A 677 -10.12 -0.05 29.80
C VAL A 677 -11.50 -0.70 29.83
N GLU A 678 -12.38 -0.31 30.75
CA GLU A 678 -13.74 -0.83 30.81
C GLU A 678 -14.61 -0.37 29.63
N ASN A 679 -14.48 0.89 29.23
CA ASN A 679 -15.16 1.42 28.05
C ASN A 679 -14.69 0.78 26.74
N LEU A 680 -13.42 0.34 26.64
CA LEU A 680 -12.92 -0.40 25.48
C LEU A 680 -13.63 -1.75 25.29
N LYS A 681 -13.95 -2.47 26.38
CA LYS A 681 -14.70 -3.74 26.29
C LYS A 681 -16.10 -3.55 25.71
N LYS A 682 -16.69 -2.35 25.87
CA LYS A 682 -18.00 -2.03 25.29
C LYS A 682 -17.94 -1.88 23.77
N VAL A 683 -16.78 -1.57 23.20
CA VAL A 683 -16.59 -1.34 21.77
C VAL A 683 -15.71 -2.40 21.08
N SER A 684 -15.09 -3.33 21.81
CA SER A 684 -14.17 -4.31 21.23
C SER A 684 -14.86 -5.26 20.24
N TYR A 685 -16.11 -5.63 20.52
CA TYR A 685 -16.84 -6.65 19.74
C TYR A 685 -17.14 -6.22 18.30
N ILE A 686 -17.21 -4.90 18.01
CA ILE A 686 -17.46 -4.38 16.65
C ILE A 686 -16.21 -4.46 15.75
N ALA A 687 -15.06 -4.82 16.32
CA ALA A 687 -13.84 -5.03 15.58
C ALA A 687 -13.62 -6.52 15.32
N LYS A 688 -13.22 -6.85 14.08
CA LYS A 688 -12.76 -8.20 13.73
C LYS A 688 -11.51 -8.56 14.54
N ARG A 689 -10.67 -7.55 14.75
CA ARG A 689 -9.44 -7.60 15.55
C ARG A 689 -9.21 -6.26 16.24
N MET A 690 -8.65 -6.30 17.44
CA MET A 690 -8.17 -5.13 18.15
C MET A 690 -6.77 -5.38 18.71
N ALA A 691 -5.87 -4.41 18.57
CA ALA A 691 -4.54 -4.44 19.16
C ALA A 691 -4.42 -3.30 20.17
N LEU A 692 -4.19 -3.65 21.44
CA LEU A 692 -3.98 -2.71 22.53
C LEU A 692 -2.49 -2.65 22.88
N THR A 693 -2.02 -1.46 23.21
CA THR A 693 -0.72 -1.24 23.83
C THR A 693 -0.91 -0.35 25.05
N HIS A 694 -0.33 -0.75 26.17
CA HIS A 694 -0.38 -0.01 27.43
C HIS A 694 0.97 0.64 27.74
N ASN A 695 0.88 1.89 28.21
CA ASN A 695 1.90 2.69 28.89
C ASN A 695 1.13 3.77 29.70
N ASN A 696 1.71 4.95 29.98
CA ASN A 696 1.02 6.17 30.42
C ASN A 696 -0.18 6.53 29.53
N LEU A 697 -0.13 6.14 28.25
CA LEU A 697 -1.21 6.21 27.29
C LEU A 697 -1.61 4.80 26.85
N LEU A 698 -2.87 4.65 26.46
CA LEU A 698 -3.39 3.43 25.88
C LEU A 698 -3.63 3.66 24.38
N TYR A 699 -2.94 2.89 23.55
CA TYR A 699 -3.12 2.88 22.10
C TYR A 699 -3.99 1.69 21.72
N ALA A 700 -5.08 1.92 20.99
CA ALA A 700 -6.00 0.89 20.51
C ALA A 700 -6.15 0.96 18.99
N GLY A 701 -5.66 -0.05 18.27
CA GLY A 701 -5.88 -0.22 16.84
C GLY A 701 -7.05 -1.16 16.57
N LEU A 702 -8.10 -0.68 15.92
CA LEU A 702 -9.33 -1.39 15.59
C LEU A 702 -9.37 -1.74 14.11
N PHE A 703 -9.60 -3.01 13.80
CA PHE A 703 -9.81 -3.52 12.43
C PHE A 703 -11.29 -3.75 12.22
N LEU A 704 -11.94 -2.81 11.53
CA LEU A 704 -13.39 -2.75 11.39
C LEU A 704 -13.82 -3.28 10.01
N PRO A 705 -15.04 -3.84 9.89
CA PRO A 705 -15.67 -4.00 8.59
C PRO A 705 -15.83 -2.65 7.89
N TYR A 706 -16.11 -2.67 6.59
CA TYR A 706 -16.30 -1.46 5.82
C TYR A 706 -17.47 -0.61 6.35
N LEU A 707 -17.17 0.66 6.67
CA LEU A 707 -18.13 1.69 7.01
C LEU A 707 -18.11 2.79 5.96
N ASN A 708 -19.27 3.27 5.54
CA ASN A 708 -19.38 4.45 4.68
C ASN A 708 -19.06 5.75 5.47
N ASN A 709 -18.98 6.90 4.79
CA ASN A 709 -18.62 8.17 5.43
C ASN A 709 -19.60 8.58 6.55
N GLU A 710 -20.90 8.32 6.40
CA GLU A 710 -21.90 8.61 7.43
C GLU A 710 -21.70 7.72 8.67
N GLU A 711 -21.54 6.41 8.46
CA GLU A 711 -21.28 5.39 9.48
C GLU A 711 -19.95 5.66 10.22
N LYS A 712 -18.91 6.11 9.52
CA LYS A 712 -17.65 6.59 10.13
C LYS A 712 -17.90 7.79 11.05
N GLY A 713 -18.72 8.76 10.61
CA GLY A 713 -19.12 9.91 11.42
C GLY A 713 -19.89 9.54 12.69
N ILE A 714 -20.79 8.54 12.58
CA ILE A 714 -21.50 7.96 13.73
C ILE A 714 -20.51 7.30 14.69
N LEU A 715 -19.60 6.46 14.18
CA LEU A 715 -18.60 5.77 14.98
C LEU A 715 -17.69 6.75 15.75
N VAL A 716 -17.19 7.80 15.11
CA VAL A 716 -16.36 8.82 15.76
C VAL A 716 -17.15 9.58 16.82
N SER A 717 -18.43 9.84 16.58
CA SER A 717 -19.33 10.44 17.59
C SER A 717 -19.49 9.51 18.80
N ILE A 718 -19.68 8.21 18.58
CA ILE A 718 -19.78 7.20 19.65
C ILE A 718 -18.47 7.15 20.46
N PHE A 719 -17.31 7.05 19.82
CA PHE A 719 -16.02 7.05 20.53
C PHE A 719 -15.82 8.30 21.35
N LYS A 720 -16.11 9.47 20.78
CA LYS A 720 -16.04 10.73 21.50
C LYS A 720 -16.88 10.71 22.77
N ASN A 721 -18.12 10.23 22.69
CA ASN A 721 -19.02 10.29 23.82
C ASN A 721 -18.76 9.19 24.86
N ILE A 722 -18.31 8.00 24.44
CA ILE A 722 -17.92 6.91 25.34
C ILE A 722 -16.65 7.26 26.13
N PHE A 723 -15.63 7.79 25.46
CA PHE A 723 -14.33 8.05 26.09
C PHE A 723 -14.19 9.49 26.62
N ASN A 724 -14.94 10.45 26.10
CA ASN A 724 -14.97 11.85 26.54
C ASN A 724 -13.56 12.44 26.76
N GLU A 725 -13.26 12.98 27.94
CA GLU A 725 -11.96 13.57 28.28
C GLU A 725 -10.79 12.57 28.30
N ASN A 726 -11.06 11.27 28.29
CA ASN A 726 -10.04 10.22 28.19
C ASN A 726 -9.60 9.99 26.74
N LEU A 727 -10.37 10.45 25.75
CA LEU A 727 -9.98 10.41 24.36
C LEU A 727 -8.91 11.48 24.06
N ILE A 728 -7.82 11.11 23.41
CA ILE A 728 -6.79 12.04 22.96
C ILE A 728 -6.90 12.23 21.45
N SER A 729 -6.96 11.12 20.69
CA SER A 729 -7.15 11.18 19.25
C SER A 729 -7.84 9.93 18.70
N VAL A 730 -8.53 10.07 17.56
CA VAL A 730 -9.06 8.99 16.72
C VAL A 730 -8.71 9.31 15.29
N LYS A 731 -8.04 8.41 14.58
CA LYS A 731 -7.71 8.57 13.16
C LYS A 731 -7.81 7.24 12.42
N ARG A 732 -8.19 7.30 11.14
CA ARG A 732 -7.94 6.19 10.22
C ARG A 732 -6.53 6.33 9.66
N TYR A 733 -5.80 5.22 9.59
CA TYR A 733 -4.55 5.14 8.85
C TYR A 733 -4.69 4.12 7.73
N GLU A 734 -4.14 4.46 6.57
CA GLU A 734 -4.02 3.53 5.46
C GLU A 734 -2.83 2.59 5.71
N TRP A 735 -3.06 1.28 5.53
CA TRP A 735 -2.06 0.25 5.74
C TRP A 735 -2.38 -1.02 4.96
N SER A 736 -1.41 -1.57 4.22
CA SER A 736 -1.53 -2.82 3.44
C SER A 736 -1.78 -4.08 4.27
N GLY A 737 -1.79 -3.98 5.61
CA GLY A 737 -1.96 -5.11 6.52
C GLY A 737 -0.74 -6.03 6.64
N LEU A 738 0.34 -5.75 5.89
CA LEU A 738 1.56 -6.55 5.90
C LEU A 738 2.69 -5.81 6.59
N GLN A 739 3.37 -6.53 7.48
CA GLN A 739 4.62 -6.10 8.07
C GLN A 739 5.76 -6.82 7.35
N ARG A 740 6.73 -6.07 6.82
CA ARG A 740 7.95 -6.68 6.26
C ARG A 740 8.70 -7.43 7.36
N SER A 741 9.22 -8.60 7.03
CA SER A 741 10.13 -9.30 7.92
C SER A 741 11.39 -8.46 8.14
N PHE A 742 11.98 -8.53 9.33
CA PHE A 742 13.22 -7.84 9.68
C PHE A 742 14.01 -8.72 10.64
N SER A 743 15.32 -8.55 10.76
CA SER A 743 16.11 -9.21 11.82
C SER A 743 16.86 -8.17 12.66
N ARG A 744 17.24 -8.56 13.88
CA ARG A 744 18.18 -7.80 14.73
C ARG A 744 19.53 -8.50 14.86
N LYS A 745 19.65 -9.71 14.33
CA LYS A 745 20.88 -10.48 14.20
C LYS A 745 21.99 -9.67 13.53
N ASP A 746 21.67 -8.89 12.49
CA ASP A 746 22.64 -8.08 11.75
C ASP A 746 23.33 -6.99 12.58
N PHE A 747 22.82 -6.72 13.78
CA PHE A 747 23.38 -5.77 14.75
C PHE A 747 23.97 -6.45 15.99
N TYR A 748 24.03 -7.78 16.00
CA TYR A 748 24.44 -8.61 17.12
C TYR A 748 25.78 -9.28 16.85
N ASP A 749 26.76 -9.06 17.74
CA ASP A 749 28.04 -9.74 17.70
C ASP A 749 27.86 -11.15 18.30
N LEU A 750 27.87 -12.16 17.43
CA LEU A 750 27.68 -13.56 17.81
C LEU A 750 28.82 -14.12 18.69
N GLU A 751 29.99 -13.47 18.71
CA GLU A 751 31.14 -13.90 19.51
C GLU A 751 31.10 -13.31 20.90
N GLN A 752 30.95 -11.98 20.97
CA GLN A 752 30.83 -11.27 22.24
C GLN A 752 29.46 -11.51 22.89
N LYS A 753 28.49 -11.99 22.10
CA LYS A 753 27.10 -12.24 22.49
C LYS A 753 26.45 -10.99 23.07
N GLU A 754 26.62 -9.89 22.34
CA GLU A 754 26.05 -8.58 22.65
C GLU A 754 25.77 -7.82 21.35
N PHE A 755 24.92 -6.79 21.41
CA PHE A 755 24.73 -5.91 20.25
C PHE A 755 25.98 -5.06 20.03
N PHE A 756 26.53 -5.01 18.82
CA PHE A 756 27.62 -4.08 18.55
C PHE A 756 27.08 -2.65 18.42
N TYR A 757 27.80 -1.68 18.99
CA TYR A 757 27.42 -0.28 19.00
C TYR A 757 28.30 0.56 18.07
N THR A 758 27.68 1.38 17.23
CA THR A 758 28.35 2.48 16.51
C THR A 758 27.47 3.73 16.52
N LYS A 759 28.01 4.83 17.04
CA LYS A 759 27.34 6.14 16.99
C LYS A 759 27.10 6.64 15.55
N ASP A 760 27.83 6.08 14.57
CA ASP A 760 27.85 6.59 13.20
C ASP A 760 26.52 6.34 12.46
N ILE A 761 25.68 5.37 12.86
CA ILE A 761 24.43 5.06 12.13
C ILE A 761 23.53 6.30 12.00
N PHE A 762 23.12 6.88 13.14
CA PHE A 762 22.22 8.02 13.14
C PHE A 762 22.94 9.33 12.76
N GLU A 763 24.25 9.44 13.02
CA GLU A 763 25.03 10.61 12.60
C GLU A 763 25.15 10.68 11.07
N GLN A 764 25.56 9.60 10.43
CA GLN A 764 25.68 9.51 8.97
C GLN A 764 24.32 9.57 8.28
N TYR A 765 23.30 8.94 8.87
CA TYR A 765 21.95 8.99 8.34
C TYR A 765 21.33 10.40 8.45
N TYR A 766 21.62 11.15 9.51
CA TYR A 766 21.22 12.56 9.62
C TYR A 766 21.83 13.45 8.52
N LEU A 767 23.08 13.22 8.13
CA LEU A 767 23.70 13.93 6.99
C LEU A 767 22.96 13.65 5.68
N ASN A 768 22.56 12.39 5.46
CA ASN A 768 21.74 12.00 4.31
C ASN A 768 20.38 12.72 4.33
N VAL A 769 19.69 12.74 5.48
CA VAL A 769 18.41 13.47 5.65
C VAL A 769 18.57 14.95 5.28
N ARG A 770 19.60 15.62 5.81
CA ARG A 770 19.85 17.04 5.52
C ARG A 770 20.07 17.28 4.02
N SER A 771 20.76 16.35 3.34
CA SER A 771 20.96 16.44 1.88
C SER A 771 19.67 16.27 1.08
N ILE A 772 18.73 15.44 1.56
CA ILE A 772 17.45 15.18 0.90
C ILE A 772 16.45 16.32 1.16
N LEU A 773 16.23 16.67 2.43
CA LEU A 773 15.19 17.60 2.87
C LEU A 773 15.62 19.07 2.78
N GLY A 774 16.92 19.37 2.84
CA GLY A 774 17.42 20.75 2.83
C GLY A 774 17.17 21.48 4.14
N GLU A 775 17.12 22.82 4.11
CA GLU A 775 16.81 23.65 5.28
C GLU A 775 15.34 24.07 5.26
N VAL A 776 14.68 24.02 6.42
CA VAL A 776 13.25 24.30 6.56
C VAL A 776 13.04 25.30 7.70
N GLN A 777 12.12 26.24 7.53
CA GLN A 777 11.75 27.16 8.60
C GLN A 777 11.03 26.44 9.75
N LYS A 778 11.24 26.91 10.98
CA LYS A 778 10.54 26.37 12.14
C LYS A 778 9.02 26.57 12.01
N PRO A 779 8.21 25.53 12.29
CA PRO A 779 6.77 25.59 12.09
C PRO A 779 6.03 26.39 13.17
N LEU A 780 4.78 26.74 12.88
CA LEU A 780 3.84 27.22 13.90
C LEU A 780 3.44 26.07 14.83
N PRO A 781 3.51 26.24 16.16
CA PRO A 781 3.03 25.25 17.11
C PRO A 781 1.50 25.14 17.04
N GLU A 782 0.98 23.91 17.13
CA GLU A 782 -0.46 23.64 17.25
C GLU A 782 -0.94 23.87 18.69
N ALA A 783 -2.08 24.53 18.84
CA ALA A 783 -2.74 24.66 20.14
C ALA A 783 -3.45 23.35 20.50
N LYS A 784 -3.40 22.97 21.78
CA LYS A 784 -4.21 21.85 22.28
C LYS A 784 -5.68 22.25 22.26
N THR A 785 -6.46 21.59 21.43
CA THR A 785 -7.89 21.84 21.33
C THR A 785 -8.64 21.18 22.48
N LYS A 786 -9.47 21.94 23.20
CA LYS A 786 -10.50 21.35 24.06
C LYS A 786 -11.54 20.69 23.16
N GLN A 787 -11.73 19.37 23.31
CA GLN A 787 -12.67 18.60 22.48
C GLN A 787 -14.04 19.29 22.42
N ASN A 788 -14.37 19.83 21.24
CA ASN A 788 -15.51 20.73 21.10
C ASN A 788 -16.77 19.93 20.79
N ASN A 789 -17.88 20.22 21.47
CA ASN A 789 -19.19 19.62 21.21
C ASN A 789 -19.85 20.10 19.91
N LYS A 790 -19.14 20.92 19.13
CA LYS A 790 -19.65 21.52 17.88
C LYS A 790 -19.67 20.57 16.69
N PHE A 791 -18.75 19.59 16.62
CA PHE A 791 -18.54 18.78 15.41
C PHE A 791 -19.29 17.44 15.41
N TRP A 792 -19.53 16.86 16.58
CA TRP A 792 -19.95 15.46 16.71
C TRP A 792 -21.31 15.35 17.37
N LEU A 793 -22.11 14.35 16.96
CA LEU A 793 -23.42 14.09 17.53
C LEU A 793 -23.30 13.66 18.99
N LYS A 794 -24.37 13.87 19.76
CA LYS A 794 -24.56 13.23 21.07
C LYS A 794 -25.16 11.84 20.88
N GLU A 795 -24.43 10.95 20.21
CA GLU A 795 -24.79 9.55 20.01
C GLU A 795 -23.84 8.65 20.79
N ASN A 796 -24.38 7.75 21.62
CA ASN A 796 -23.58 6.88 22.49
C ASN A 796 -23.84 5.40 22.19
N ASN A 797 -24.82 5.08 21.35
CA ASN A 797 -25.32 3.73 21.20
C ASN A 797 -24.76 3.03 19.96
N LEU A 798 -24.01 1.95 20.16
CA LEU A 798 -23.51 1.09 19.08
C LEU A 798 -24.63 0.40 18.31
N SER A 799 -25.81 0.14 18.92
CA SER A 799 -26.92 -0.50 18.22
C SER A 799 -27.46 0.36 17.07
N TYR A 800 -27.35 1.69 17.18
CA TYR A 800 -27.69 2.60 16.09
C TYR A 800 -26.75 2.44 14.89
N LEU A 801 -25.43 2.36 15.13
CA LEU A 801 -24.44 2.10 14.08
C LEU A 801 -24.68 0.74 13.42
N ILE A 802 -24.88 -0.31 14.21
CA ILE A 802 -25.15 -1.67 13.70
C ILE A 802 -26.38 -1.67 12.81
N LYS A 803 -27.48 -1.07 13.29
CA LYS A 803 -28.73 -0.98 12.51
C LYS A 803 -28.54 -0.18 11.21
N SER A 804 -27.81 0.94 11.25
CA SER A 804 -27.51 1.73 10.07
C SER A 804 -26.77 0.90 9.00
N VAL A 805 -25.75 0.14 9.42
CA VAL A 805 -24.98 -0.75 8.54
C VAL A 805 -25.85 -1.88 7.99
N GLU A 806 -26.67 -2.50 8.83
CA GLU A 806 -27.59 -3.57 8.41
C GLU A 806 -28.65 -3.07 7.42
N ASP A 807 -29.26 -1.92 7.68
CA ASP A 807 -30.29 -1.33 6.82
C ASP A 807 -29.70 -0.95 5.44
N ARG A 808 -28.48 -0.40 5.41
CA ARG A 808 -27.75 -0.15 4.16
C ARG A 808 -27.52 -1.43 3.38
N ILE A 809 -26.94 -2.45 4.01
CA ILE A 809 -26.57 -3.71 3.34
C ILE A 809 -27.82 -4.44 2.83
N ARG A 810 -28.94 -4.42 3.57
CA ARG A 810 -30.21 -5.00 3.11
C ARG A 810 -30.81 -4.25 1.92
N GLY A 811 -30.58 -2.94 1.81
CA GLY A 811 -31.06 -2.11 0.71
C GLY A 811 -30.19 -2.15 -0.55
N GLU A 812 -28.93 -2.57 -0.44
CA GLU A 812 -27.97 -2.66 -1.55
C GLU A 812 -28.15 -3.98 -2.33
N HIS A 813 -28.57 -3.87 -3.60
CA HIS A 813 -28.67 -5.01 -4.54
C HIS A 813 -27.59 -4.91 -5.61
N VAL A 814 -26.37 -5.31 -5.27
CA VAL A 814 -25.22 -5.24 -6.17
C VAL A 814 -25.40 -6.22 -7.34
N ASP A 815 -25.46 -5.69 -8.55
CA ASP A 815 -25.49 -6.46 -9.81
C ASP A 815 -24.48 -5.83 -10.76
N LEU A 816 -23.45 -6.58 -11.16
CA LEU A 816 -22.41 -6.13 -12.08
C LEU A 816 -22.57 -6.74 -13.48
N SER A 817 -23.80 -7.11 -13.86
CA SER A 817 -24.15 -7.57 -15.21
C SER A 817 -23.66 -6.60 -16.28
N VAL A 818 -22.80 -7.11 -17.16
CA VAL A 818 -22.19 -6.33 -18.26
C VAL A 818 -23.26 -5.66 -19.13
N ASN A 819 -24.36 -6.35 -19.43
CA ASN A 819 -25.44 -5.81 -20.26
C ASN A 819 -26.16 -4.64 -19.59
N GLU A 820 -26.46 -4.75 -18.29
CA GLU A 820 -27.16 -3.68 -17.56
C GLU A 820 -26.25 -2.48 -17.29
N LEU A 821 -24.95 -2.72 -17.05
CA LEU A 821 -23.94 -1.65 -16.95
C LEU A 821 -23.73 -0.95 -18.30
N HIS A 822 -23.79 -1.67 -19.41
CA HIS A 822 -23.75 -1.07 -20.75
C HIS A 822 -24.97 -0.18 -21.00
N ASN A 823 -26.18 -0.65 -20.65
CA ASN A 823 -27.40 0.16 -20.73
C ASN A 823 -27.31 1.44 -19.89
N LEU A 824 -26.73 1.36 -18.69
CA LEU A 824 -26.47 2.51 -17.84
C LEU A 824 -25.51 3.50 -18.50
N PHE A 825 -24.42 3.01 -19.10
CA PHE A 825 -23.45 3.84 -19.82
C PHE A 825 -24.08 4.54 -21.02
N GLU A 826 -24.85 3.82 -21.86
CA GLU A 826 -25.57 4.41 -22.99
C GLU A 826 -26.57 5.49 -22.54
N PHE A 827 -27.32 5.21 -21.47
CA PHE A 827 -28.25 6.17 -20.89
C PHE A 827 -27.53 7.42 -20.39
N ASN A 828 -26.40 7.26 -19.69
CA ASN A 828 -25.58 8.40 -19.28
C ASN A 828 -25.15 9.21 -20.49
N ASN A 829 -24.70 8.57 -21.58
CA ASN A 829 -24.30 9.25 -22.82
C ASN A 829 -25.42 10.10 -23.43
N LYS A 830 -26.65 9.60 -23.41
CA LYS A 830 -27.84 10.31 -23.91
C LYS A 830 -28.64 11.05 -22.83
N LEU A 831 -28.04 11.35 -21.67
CA LEU A 831 -28.76 11.91 -20.51
C LEU A 831 -29.50 13.22 -20.85
N ASN A 832 -28.83 14.18 -21.51
CA ASN A 832 -29.45 15.45 -21.89
C ASN A 832 -30.66 15.25 -22.83
N GLU A 833 -30.47 14.47 -23.89
CA GLU A 833 -31.50 14.15 -24.88
C GLU A 833 -32.70 13.45 -24.22
N SER A 834 -32.40 12.49 -23.35
CA SER A 834 -33.41 11.74 -22.59
C SER A 834 -34.23 12.66 -21.69
N LEU A 835 -33.60 13.61 -20.98
CA LEU A 835 -34.30 14.55 -20.10
C LEU A 835 -35.15 15.58 -20.86
N LEU A 836 -34.81 15.89 -22.11
CA LEU A 836 -35.61 16.73 -23.00
C LEU A 836 -36.82 15.98 -23.60
N ASN A 837 -36.77 14.64 -23.67
CA ASN A 837 -37.83 13.78 -24.17
C ASN A 837 -38.55 13.02 -23.04
N LEU A 838 -39.57 13.64 -22.45
CA LEU A 838 -40.30 13.08 -21.30
C LEU A 838 -40.86 11.66 -21.51
N ASN A 839 -41.27 11.32 -22.73
CA ASN A 839 -41.82 10.00 -23.03
C ASN A 839 -40.74 8.92 -23.03
N GLU A 840 -39.58 9.22 -23.59
CA GLU A 840 -38.43 8.32 -23.60
C GLU A 840 -37.82 8.17 -22.20
N PHE A 841 -37.73 9.27 -21.45
CA PHE A 841 -37.30 9.24 -20.06
C PHE A 841 -38.16 8.29 -19.22
N LYS A 842 -39.49 8.41 -19.31
CA LYS A 842 -40.42 7.52 -18.59
C LYS A 842 -40.22 6.05 -18.93
N LYS A 843 -39.97 5.72 -20.21
CA LYS A 843 -39.67 4.34 -20.63
C LYS A 843 -38.37 3.84 -20.00
N SER A 844 -37.33 4.67 -19.93
CA SER A 844 -36.06 4.30 -19.32
C SER A 844 -36.20 4.02 -17.81
N GLN A 845 -37.09 4.74 -17.11
CA GLN A 845 -37.34 4.51 -15.68
C GLN A 845 -37.94 3.15 -15.37
N GLU A 846 -38.63 2.52 -16.31
CA GLU A 846 -39.23 1.20 -16.13
C GLU A 846 -38.19 0.08 -16.21
N LYS A 847 -37.05 0.33 -16.87
CA LYS A 847 -35.97 -0.63 -17.09
C LYS A 847 -35.19 -0.95 -15.80
N PHE A 848 -34.59 -2.14 -15.77
CA PHE A 848 -33.86 -2.65 -14.60
C PHE A 848 -32.65 -1.78 -14.25
N PHE A 849 -31.73 -1.51 -15.19
CA PHE A 849 -30.55 -0.66 -14.94
C PHE A 849 -30.90 0.67 -14.25
N PHE A 850 -32.00 1.32 -14.65
CA PHE A 850 -32.38 2.62 -14.11
C PHE A 850 -32.82 2.50 -12.65
N LYS A 851 -33.67 1.51 -12.34
CA LYS A 851 -34.15 1.27 -10.98
C LYS A 851 -33.02 0.81 -10.05
N ASN A 852 -32.12 -0.02 -10.58
CA ASN A 852 -31.04 -0.63 -9.81
C ASN A 852 -29.88 0.33 -9.56
N PHE A 853 -29.38 1.04 -10.58
CA PHE A 853 -28.13 1.80 -10.46
C PHE A 853 -28.30 3.31 -10.27
N ILE A 854 -29.40 3.91 -10.72
CA ILE A 854 -29.56 5.37 -10.65
C ILE A 854 -30.19 5.75 -9.32
N LYS A 855 -29.41 6.40 -8.45
CA LYS A 855 -29.88 6.97 -7.18
C LYS A 855 -30.70 8.22 -7.45
N SER A 856 -30.06 9.25 -8.01
CA SER A 856 -30.64 10.54 -8.39
C SER A 856 -30.05 11.04 -9.71
N ILE A 857 -30.72 12.00 -10.33
CA ILE A 857 -30.20 12.78 -11.45
C ILE A 857 -30.09 14.23 -10.98
N ASP A 858 -28.87 14.62 -10.66
CA ASP A 858 -28.51 15.92 -10.12
C ASP A 858 -28.01 16.83 -11.23
N PHE A 859 -27.74 18.11 -10.94
CA PHE A 859 -27.18 19.01 -11.96
C PHE A 859 -26.21 20.05 -11.40
N ILE A 860 -25.26 20.46 -12.25
CA ILE A 860 -24.30 21.54 -11.98
C ILE A 860 -24.76 22.79 -12.73
N PRO A 861 -25.02 23.91 -12.04
CA PRO A 861 -25.33 25.17 -12.72
C PRO A 861 -24.10 25.80 -13.37
N SER A 862 -24.29 26.43 -14.53
CA SER A 862 -23.28 27.33 -15.13
C SER A 862 -23.27 28.68 -14.39
N PHE A 863 -22.74 28.69 -13.17
CA PHE A 863 -22.73 29.89 -12.31
C PHE A 863 -22.08 31.11 -12.98
N GLN A 864 -21.13 30.89 -13.89
CA GLN A 864 -20.40 31.94 -14.59
C GLN A 864 -21.33 32.77 -15.49
N ASN A 865 -22.35 32.15 -16.11
CA ASN A 865 -23.36 32.85 -16.90
C ASN A 865 -24.25 33.78 -16.04
N PHE A 866 -24.29 33.56 -14.73
CA PHE A 866 -24.98 34.40 -13.75
C PHE A 866 -24.04 35.38 -13.01
N GLY A 867 -22.75 35.46 -13.41
CA GLY A 867 -21.76 36.35 -12.78
C GLY A 867 -21.22 35.85 -11.43
N MET A 868 -21.35 34.55 -11.16
CA MET A 868 -20.92 33.89 -9.93
C MET A 868 -19.98 32.72 -10.25
N SER A 869 -19.37 32.14 -9.23
CA SER A 869 -18.61 30.89 -9.34
C SER A 869 -18.71 30.10 -8.04
N GLN A 870 -18.59 28.78 -8.18
CA GLN A 870 -18.46 27.89 -7.03
C GLN A 870 -16.99 27.83 -6.61
N TYR A 871 -16.71 28.30 -5.40
CA TYR A 871 -15.40 28.26 -4.78
C TYR A 871 -15.32 27.11 -3.79
N LEU A 872 -14.19 26.41 -3.80
CA LEU A 872 -13.81 25.43 -2.80
C LEU A 872 -12.65 25.97 -1.98
N LEU A 873 -12.75 25.81 -0.67
CA LEU A 873 -11.73 26.20 0.30
C LEU A 873 -11.35 24.99 1.14
N TYR A 874 -10.14 24.48 0.91
CA TYR A 874 -9.45 23.65 1.88
C TYR A 874 -8.72 24.54 2.88
N PHE A 875 -8.79 24.27 4.18
CA PHE A 875 -7.89 24.90 5.16
C PHE A 875 -7.61 24.01 6.38
N TYR A 876 -6.45 24.24 7.00
CA TYR A 876 -6.02 23.62 8.26
C TYR A 876 -5.57 24.70 9.25
N PRO A 877 -6.29 24.88 10.37
CA PRO A 877 -5.90 25.84 11.41
C PRO A 877 -4.88 25.25 12.40
N THR A 878 -4.06 26.09 13.04
CA THR A 878 -3.21 25.69 14.18
C THR A 878 -3.96 25.77 15.52
N ASP A 879 -5.02 26.58 15.59
CA ASP A 879 -5.93 26.69 16.73
C ASP A 879 -7.38 26.84 16.24
N ILE A 880 -8.14 25.75 16.33
CA ILE A 880 -9.53 25.71 15.89
C ILE A 880 -10.46 26.57 16.76
N SER A 881 -10.09 26.82 18.02
CA SER A 881 -10.91 27.61 18.94
C SER A 881 -10.98 29.09 18.57
N GLN A 882 -9.99 29.56 17.80
CA GLN A 882 -9.92 30.93 17.31
C GLN A 882 -10.57 31.14 15.93
N ILE A 883 -11.05 30.06 15.30
CA ILE A 883 -11.79 30.13 14.05
C ILE A 883 -13.22 30.57 14.35
N ASP A 884 -13.58 31.75 13.84
CA ASP A 884 -14.95 32.21 13.83
C ASP A 884 -15.72 31.50 12.71
N PHE A 885 -16.34 30.36 13.06
CA PHE A 885 -17.15 29.58 12.14
C PHE A 885 -18.38 30.36 11.65
N LYS A 886 -18.92 31.31 12.42
CA LYS A 886 -20.06 32.11 11.95
C LYS A 886 -19.63 33.08 10.84
N LEU A 887 -18.42 33.61 10.91
CA LEU A 887 -17.85 34.46 9.84
C LEU A 887 -17.40 33.63 8.62
N LEU A 888 -16.85 32.44 8.86
CA LEU A 888 -16.45 31.49 7.80
C LEU A 888 -17.66 30.93 7.04
N LEU A 889 -18.72 30.55 7.75
CA LEU A 889 -20.01 30.10 7.21
C LEU A 889 -20.87 31.32 6.85
N ASN A 890 -20.32 32.20 5.99
CA ASN A 890 -21.00 33.41 5.54
C ASN A 890 -22.29 33.07 4.77
N ASN A 891 -23.03 34.09 4.34
CA ASN A 891 -24.32 33.91 3.67
C ASN A 891 -24.26 33.33 2.24
N SER A 892 -23.07 33.01 1.75
CA SER A 892 -22.82 32.43 0.44
C SER A 892 -22.29 30.98 0.54
N PHE A 893 -22.20 30.46 1.75
CA PHE A 893 -21.78 29.11 2.10
C PHE A 893 -22.75 28.04 1.57
N GLN A 894 -22.24 26.91 1.10
CA GLN A 894 -23.05 25.78 0.63
C GLN A 894 -22.91 24.56 1.54
N SER A 895 -21.67 24.11 1.74
CA SER A 895 -21.38 22.87 2.45
C SER A 895 -20.01 22.92 3.09
N ILE A 896 -19.86 22.21 4.20
CA ILE A 896 -18.60 22.01 4.91
C ILE A 896 -18.48 20.53 5.20
N SER A 897 -17.33 19.98 4.90
CA SER A 897 -16.96 18.64 5.29
C SER A 897 -15.60 18.63 5.97
N TYR A 898 -15.38 17.61 6.78
CA TYR A 898 -14.11 17.39 7.47
C TYR A 898 -13.90 15.89 7.64
N PRO A 899 -12.65 15.42 7.80
CA PRO A 899 -12.40 14.00 7.99
C PRO A 899 -13.04 13.46 9.28
N ALA A 900 -13.46 12.20 9.26
CA ALA A 900 -13.95 11.45 10.43
C ALA A 900 -12.81 11.18 11.45
N GLN A 901 -12.30 12.22 12.10
CA GLN A 901 -11.18 12.11 13.04
C GLN A 901 -11.25 13.13 14.19
N ILE A 902 -10.57 12.79 15.29
CA ILE A 902 -10.38 13.67 16.46
C ILE A 902 -8.88 13.81 16.71
N ASP A 903 -8.38 15.04 16.71
CA ASP A 903 -7.00 15.39 17.07
C ASP A 903 -6.92 16.84 17.57
N ASN A 904 -5.71 17.36 17.81
CA ASN A 904 -5.46 18.76 18.15
C ASN A 904 -6.01 19.74 17.10
N SER A 905 -6.06 19.38 15.83
CA SER A 905 -6.68 20.20 14.78
C SER A 905 -7.15 19.34 13.60
N ASN A 906 -8.16 19.82 12.88
CA ASN A 906 -8.79 19.14 11.74
C ASN A 906 -8.69 20.01 10.49
N SER A 907 -8.61 19.37 9.32
CA SER A 907 -8.83 20.03 8.03
C SER A 907 -10.32 20.18 7.73
N PHE A 908 -10.63 21.20 6.93
CA PHE A 908 -11.97 21.48 6.46
C PHE A 908 -11.97 21.69 4.96
N LEU A 909 -13.01 21.18 4.29
CA LEU A 909 -13.32 21.49 2.91
C LEU A 909 -14.67 22.20 2.86
N CYS A 910 -14.66 23.46 2.47
CA CYS A 910 -15.85 24.31 2.39
C CYS A 910 -16.19 24.64 0.94
N GLN A 911 -17.47 24.72 0.61
CA GLN A 911 -17.98 25.16 -0.68
C GLN A 911 -18.76 26.46 -0.53
N TYR A 912 -18.58 27.38 -1.47
CA TYR A 912 -19.22 28.69 -1.50
C TYR A 912 -19.68 29.03 -2.91
N ILE A 913 -20.78 29.78 -3.02
CA ILE A 913 -21.11 30.52 -4.25
C ILE A 913 -20.68 31.96 -4.02
N SER A 914 -19.84 32.53 -4.88
CA SER A 914 -19.41 33.92 -4.72
C SER A 914 -19.33 34.64 -6.07
N PRO A 915 -19.33 35.99 -6.08
CA PRO A 915 -19.06 36.75 -7.29
C PRO A 915 -17.73 36.33 -7.91
N PHE A 916 -17.73 36.19 -9.23
CA PHE A 916 -16.54 35.77 -9.98
C PHE A 916 -15.34 36.72 -9.73
N ARG A 917 -14.15 36.14 -9.47
CA ARG A 917 -12.86 36.80 -9.12
C ARG A 917 -12.79 37.52 -7.77
N ASN A 918 -13.85 37.53 -6.99
CA ASN A 918 -13.83 38.15 -5.66
C ASN A 918 -14.64 37.28 -4.70
N PRO A 919 -14.05 36.24 -4.09
CA PRO A 919 -14.78 35.35 -3.21
C PRO A 919 -15.06 35.96 -1.83
N GLY A 920 -14.50 37.13 -1.49
CA GLY A 920 -14.68 37.80 -0.19
C GLY A 920 -13.96 37.11 0.97
N ILE A 921 -13.97 35.78 1.00
CA ILE A 921 -13.32 34.93 2.00
C ILE A 921 -11.79 35.08 2.03
N SER A 922 -11.18 35.47 0.91
CA SER A 922 -9.73 35.74 0.84
C SER A 922 -9.30 36.79 1.86
N SER A 923 -10.13 37.79 2.17
CA SER A 923 -9.80 38.81 3.17
C SER A 923 -9.74 38.21 4.58
N TYR A 924 -10.68 37.30 4.89
CA TYR A 924 -10.70 36.57 6.15
C TYR A 924 -9.47 35.66 6.28
N LEU A 925 -9.15 34.87 5.25
CA LEU A 925 -7.96 34.02 5.23
C LEU A 925 -6.66 34.82 5.36
N ASN A 926 -6.57 35.98 4.69
CA ASN A 926 -5.42 36.87 4.81
C ASN A 926 -5.27 37.43 6.23
N TRP A 927 -6.38 37.79 6.89
CA TRP A 927 -6.35 38.20 8.29
C TRP A 927 -5.87 37.06 9.21
N LEU A 928 -6.41 35.86 9.03
CA LEU A 928 -6.06 34.70 9.83
C LEU A 928 -4.60 34.27 9.64
N THR A 929 -4.07 34.34 8.42
CA THR A 929 -2.68 33.97 8.11
C THR A 929 -1.67 35.04 8.54
N LYS A 930 -1.94 36.33 8.26
CA LYS A 930 -0.96 37.41 8.49
C LYS A 930 -1.04 38.01 9.88
N SER A 931 -2.24 38.30 10.36
CA SER A 931 -2.45 39.01 11.64
C SER A 931 -2.51 38.03 12.80
N LYS A 932 -3.40 37.03 12.73
CA LYS A 932 -3.57 36.05 13.80
C LYS A 932 -2.54 34.91 13.76
N LYS A 933 -2.00 34.59 12.57
CA LYS A 933 -1.09 33.47 12.33
C LYS A 933 -1.65 32.13 12.81
N ILE A 934 -2.93 31.88 12.55
CA ILE A 934 -3.63 30.65 12.98
C ILE A 934 -4.01 29.70 11.85
N ILE A 935 -3.70 30.02 10.60
CA ILE A 935 -3.87 29.11 9.46
C ILE A 935 -2.49 28.59 9.08
N ARG A 936 -2.31 27.26 9.20
CA ARG A 936 -1.08 26.62 8.73
C ARG A 936 -1.06 26.55 7.22
N GLU A 937 -2.19 26.20 6.62
CA GLU A 937 -2.28 25.96 5.19
C GLU A 937 -3.72 26.13 4.70
N TYR A 938 -3.87 26.61 3.47
CA TYR A 938 -5.16 26.68 2.78
C TYR A 938 -4.98 26.56 1.26
N CYS A 939 -6.03 26.12 0.57
CA CYS A 939 -6.15 26.15 -0.88
C CYS A 939 -7.56 26.64 -1.24
N LEU A 940 -7.65 27.80 -1.89
CA LEU A 940 -8.90 28.44 -2.33
C LEU A 940 -8.93 28.46 -3.86
N PHE A 941 -9.91 27.83 -4.46
CA PHE A 941 -10.00 27.70 -5.92
C PHE A 941 -11.44 27.66 -6.41
N PHE A 942 -11.63 27.90 -7.70
CA PHE A 942 -12.90 27.69 -8.39
C PHE A 942 -12.71 26.75 -9.58
N ILE A 943 -13.80 26.13 -10.02
CA ILE A 943 -13.81 25.18 -11.12
C ILE A 943 -14.05 25.94 -12.43
N LYS A 944 -13.20 25.69 -13.44
CA LYS A 944 -13.34 26.22 -14.80
C LYS A 944 -14.10 25.25 -15.70
N LYS A 945 -13.75 23.99 -15.59
CA LYS A 945 -14.14 22.92 -16.49
C LYS A 945 -14.12 21.60 -15.73
N PHE A 946 -14.95 20.65 -16.14
CA PHE A 946 -14.84 19.29 -15.60
C PHE A 946 -15.11 18.20 -16.63
N TYR A 947 -14.62 17.02 -16.31
CA TYR A 947 -14.73 15.79 -17.05
C TYR A 947 -15.42 14.76 -16.18
N GLN A 948 -16.49 14.15 -16.67
CA GLN A 948 -17.15 13.04 -16.00
C GLN A 948 -16.54 11.71 -16.47
N ILE A 949 -16.10 10.90 -15.52
CA ILE A 949 -15.64 9.54 -15.74
C ILE A 949 -16.79 8.60 -15.39
N LEU A 950 -17.33 7.91 -16.39
CA LEU A 950 -18.25 6.80 -16.21
C LEU A 950 -18.08 5.81 -17.35
N HIS A 951 -17.41 4.70 -17.09
CA HIS A 951 -17.29 3.59 -18.05
C HIS A 951 -17.09 2.27 -17.33
N PHE A 952 -17.34 1.18 -18.03
CA PHE A 952 -17.22 -0.18 -17.52
C PHE A 952 -16.31 -1.05 -18.41
N ASN A 953 -15.53 -0.39 -19.27
CA ASN A 953 -14.65 -1.03 -20.25
C ASN A 953 -13.37 -1.64 -19.64
N TYR A 954 -13.05 -1.26 -18.40
CA TYR A 954 -11.85 -1.67 -17.67
C TYR A 954 -12.24 -2.13 -16.27
N ASN A 955 -11.42 -2.99 -15.64
CA ASN A 955 -11.53 -3.36 -14.22
C ASN A 955 -12.84 -4.05 -13.78
N LEU A 956 -13.51 -4.75 -14.70
CA LEU A 956 -14.59 -5.68 -14.39
C LEU A 956 -14.26 -7.07 -14.92
N ALA A 957 -14.41 -8.08 -14.08
CA ALA A 957 -14.26 -9.49 -14.38
C ALA A 957 -15.59 -10.22 -14.14
N SER A 958 -15.62 -11.52 -14.49
CA SER A 958 -16.82 -12.36 -14.31
C SER A 958 -17.27 -12.50 -12.84
N ASP A 959 -16.37 -12.24 -11.90
CA ASP A 959 -16.55 -12.32 -10.45
C ASP A 959 -16.70 -10.94 -9.76
N GLY A 960 -16.70 -9.84 -10.52
CA GLY A 960 -16.97 -8.48 -10.03
C GLY A 960 -15.87 -7.47 -10.37
N TRP A 961 -15.63 -6.52 -9.48
CA TRP A 961 -14.57 -5.52 -9.64
C TRP A 961 -13.17 -6.13 -9.61
N ASP A 962 -12.33 -5.77 -10.58
CA ASP A 962 -10.93 -6.22 -10.71
C ASP A 962 -9.99 -5.00 -10.81
N LEU A 963 -9.91 -4.24 -9.71
CA LEU A 963 -9.06 -3.05 -9.56
C LEU A 963 -7.72 -3.40 -8.90
N ASP A 964 -6.73 -3.70 -9.73
CA ASP A 964 -5.36 -4.02 -9.32
C ASP A 964 -4.42 -2.79 -9.43
N PRO A 965 -3.76 -2.35 -8.33
CA PRO A 965 -2.79 -1.26 -8.38
C PRO A 965 -1.67 -1.45 -9.41
N ASN A 966 -1.19 -2.66 -9.63
CA ASN A 966 -0.15 -2.95 -10.61
C ASN A 966 -0.64 -2.76 -12.05
N ARG A 967 -1.90 -3.09 -12.36
CA ARG A 967 -2.49 -2.80 -13.69
C ARG A 967 -2.61 -1.31 -13.93
N PHE A 968 -3.00 -0.55 -12.90
CA PHE A 968 -2.98 0.91 -12.97
C PHE A 968 -1.56 1.44 -13.23
N LYS A 969 -0.55 0.85 -12.57
CA LYS A 969 0.86 1.19 -12.78
C LYS A 969 1.28 1.04 -14.24
N ILE A 970 1.08 -0.15 -14.80
CA ILE A 970 1.37 -0.47 -16.20
C ILE A 970 0.62 0.48 -17.15
N TYR A 971 -0.65 0.74 -16.86
CA TYR A 971 -1.49 1.62 -17.67
C TYR A 971 -0.90 3.03 -17.76
N PHE A 972 -0.59 3.67 -16.62
CA PHE A 972 -0.03 5.01 -16.67
C PHE A 972 1.40 5.04 -17.23
N GLN A 973 2.21 4.00 -16.99
CA GLN A 973 3.57 3.93 -17.56
C GLN A 973 3.54 3.85 -19.08
N ASN A 974 2.60 3.08 -19.66
CA ASN A 974 2.39 3.06 -21.10
C ASN A 974 1.96 4.43 -21.63
N ILE A 975 1.09 5.15 -20.92
CA ILE A 975 0.72 6.53 -21.28
C ILE A 975 1.93 7.46 -21.28
N LEU A 976 2.82 7.32 -20.29
CA LEU A 976 3.97 8.21 -20.10
C LEU A 976 5.15 7.92 -21.03
N PHE A 977 5.40 6.64 -21.36
CA PHE A 977 6.67 6.20 -21.94
C PHE A 977 6.53 5.41 -23.25
N ASN A 978 5.32 5.01 -23.65
CA ASN A 978 5.11 4.25 -24.89
C ASN A 978 4.39 5.10 -25.95
N PRO A 979 5.12 5.71 -26.92
CA PRO A 979 4.51 6.57 -27.93
C PRO A 979 3.57 5.82 -28.89
N ASN A 980 3.73 4.49 -29.01
CA ASN A 980 2.87 3.65 -29.83
C ASN A 980 1.62 3.18 -29.09
N TYR A 981 1.49 3.48 -27.79
CA TYR A 981 0.34 3.08 -27.00
C TYR A 981 -0.88 3.92 -27.37
N LYS A 982 -1.73 3.35 -28.23
CA LYS A 982 -3.04 3.91 -28.56
C LYS A 982 -4.00 3.59 -27.42
N VAL A 983 -4.00 4.45 -26.40
CA VAL A 983 -5.00 4.38 -25.32
C VAL A 983 -6.38 4.51 -25.95
N GLN A 984 -7.22 3.49 -25.78
CA GLN A 984 -8.65 3.65 -26.00
C GLN A 984 -9.21 4.38 -24.78
N ILE A 985 -9.08 5.71 -24.78
CA ILE A 985 -9.67 6.52 -23.71
C ILE A 985 -11.20 6.40 -23.88
N PRO A 986 -11.95 5.96 -22.86
CA PRO A 986 -13.40 6.03 -22.91
C PRO A 986 -13.82 7.47 -23.17
N ASP A 987 -14.80 7.71 -24.04
CA ASP A 987 -15.28 9.06 -24.32
C ASP A 987 -15.72 9.75 -23.02
N LEU A 988 -14.88 10.66 -22.53
CA LEU A 988 -15.18 11.44 -21.33
C LEU A 988 -16.14 12.55 -21.70
N LYS A 989 -17.18 12.72 -20.89
CA LYS A 989 -18.05 13.88 -21.05
C LYS A 989 -17.37 15.12 -20.51
N GLU A 990 -17.02 16.02 -21.44
CA GLU A 990 -16.43 17.31 -21.14
C GLU A 990 -17.50 18.38 -20.96
N PHE A 991 -17.32 19.22 -19.95
CA PHE A 991 -18.21 20.33 -19.69
C PHE A 991 -17.47 21.60 -19.28
N ASN A 992 -17.67 22.66 -20.07
CA ASN A 992 -17.20 24.01 -19.76
C ASN A 992 -18.26 24.73 -18.92
N LEU A 993 -17.90 25.22 -17.74
CA LEU A 993 -18.86 25.86 -16.82
C LEU A 993 -19.25 27.29 -17.21
N GLY A 994 -18.69 27.82 -18.30
CA GLY A 994 -19.02 29.12 -18.89
C GLY A 994 -17.82 29.82 -19.54
N ASP A 995 -18.07 31.02 -20.08
CA ASP A 995 -17.02 31.92 -20.59
C ASP A 995 -16.81 33.09 -19.62
N LEU A 996 -15.57 33.24 -19.15
CA LEU A 996 -15.16 34.25 -18.18
C LEU A 996 -15.15 35.68 -18.74
N ASN A 997 -15.29 35.83 -20.06
CA ASN A 997 -15.25 37.10 -20.77
C ASN A 997 -16.63 37.66 -21.16
N ILE A 998 -17.72 37.07 -20.68
CA ILE A 998 -19.07 37.55 -20.99
C ILE A 998 -19.31 38.94 -20.37
N SER A 999 -19.81 39.88 -21.18
CA SER A 999 -20.06 41.27 -20.78
C SER A 999 -21.41 41.50 -20.08
N LYS A 1000 -22.36 40.57 -20.22
CA LYS A 1000 -23.72 40.64 -19.64
C LYS A 1000 -24.07 39.37 -18.89
N TYR A 1001 -24.20 39.47 -17.56
CA TYR A 1001 -24.64 38.37 -16.70
C TYR A 1001 -26.15 38.34 -16.53
N LEU A 1002 -26.70 37.14 -16.34
CA LEU A 1002 -28.11 36.91 -15.98
C LEU A 1002 -28.33 37.32 -14.51
N GLY A 1003 -28.92 38.50 -14.30
CA GLY A 1003 -29.19 39.07 -12.97
C GLY A 1003 -30.47 38.53 -12.30
N PRO A 1004 -30.77 38.98 -11.07
CA PRO A 1004 -31.86 38.44 -10.26
C PRO A 1004 -33.27 38.55 -10.88
N ASN A 1005 -33.47 39.52 -11.77
CA ASN A 1005 -34.74 39.76 -12.44
C ASN A 1005 -34.95 38.89 -13.70
N SER A 1006 -33.94 38.12 -14.15
CA SER A 1006 -34.07 37.26 -15.32
C SER A 1006 -34.92 36.03 -15.02
N SER A 1007 -35.65 35.52 -16.02
CA SER A 1007 -36.46 34.29 -15.88
C SER A 1007 -35.58 33.08 -15.56
N GLU A 1008 -34.38 33.02 -16.12
CA GLU A 1008 -33.40 31.97 -15.91
C GLU A 1008 -32.88 31.95 -14.48
N PHE A 1009 -32.56 33.12 -13.91
CA PHE A 1009 -32.09 33.20 -12.52
C PHE A 1009 -33.18 32.79 -11.55
N LYS A 1010 -34.42 33.25 -11.76
CA LYS A 1010 -35.57 32.83 -10.95
C LYS A 1010 -35.78 31.33 -11.03
N ALA A 1011 -35.79 30.76 -12.23
CA ALA A 1011 -35.88 29.31 -12.45
C ALA A 1011 -34.76 28.56 -11.71
N LEU A 1012 -33.50 28.98 -11.85
CA LEU A 1012 -32.37 28.35 -11.18
C LEU A 1012 -32.49 28.45 -9.65
N SER A 1013 -32.88 29.61 -9.10
CA SER A 1013 -33.03 29.82 -7.66
C SER A 1013 -34.12 28.95 -7.02
N HIS A 1014 -35.11 28.51 -7.80
CA HIS A 1014 -36.12 27.54 -7.34
C HIS A 1014 -35.65 26.09 -7.44
N LEU A 1015 -34.81 25.77 -8.42
CA LEU A 1015 -34.31 24.42 -8.66
C LEU A 1015 -33.03 24.10 -7.88
N TYR A 1016 -32.32 25.13 -7.43
CA TYR A 1016 -31.04 25.04 -6.75
C TYR A 1016 -31.09 25.91 -5.48
N THR A 1017 -31.06 25.26 -4.32
CA THR A 1017 -30.90 25.92 -3.02
C THR A 1017 -29.46 25.74 -2.56
N GLN A 1018 -29.22 24.91 -1.54
CA GLN A 1018 -27.85 24.49 -1.15
C GLN A 1018 -27.32 23.39 -2.06
N LYS A 1019 -28.20 22.50 -2.51
CA LYS A 1019 -27.93 21.36 -3.39
C LYS A 1019 -28.90 21.43 -4.59
N SER A 1020 -28.57 20.78 -5.70
CA SER A 1020 -29.48 20.64 -6.83
C SER A 1020 -30.68 19.79 -6.46
N LEU A 1021 -31.83 20.10 -7.05
CA LEU A 1021 -32.99 19.23 -7.04
C LEU A 1021 -32.72 17.95 -7.84
N ASP A 1022 -33.20 16.81 -7.34
CA ASP A 1022 -33.19 15.53 -8.06
C ASP A 1022 -34.21 15.56 -9.20
N ILE A 1023 -33.75 15.75 -10.44
CA ILE A 1023 -34.56 15.86 -11.65
C ILE A 1023 -35.45 14.61 -11.83
N LYS A 1024 -34.92 13.42 -11.49
CA LYS A 1024 -35.61 12.12 -11.60
C LYS A 1024 -36.94 12.11 -10.84
N SER A 1025 -37.00 12.77 -9.69
CA SER A 1025 -38.18 12.81 -8.81
C SER A 1025 -39.30 13.73 -9.29
N TYR A 1026 -39.01 14.68 -10.19
CA TYR A 1026 -39.95 15.73 -10.61
C TYR A 1026 -40.47 15.57 -12.04
N LEU A 1027 -39.67 15.00 -12.96
CA LEU A 1027 -40.11 14.74 -14.34
C LEU A 1027 -41.24 13.70 -14.46
N THR A 1028 -41.58 13.03 -13.36
CA THR A 1028 -42.63 11.99 -13.28
C THR A 1028 -43.97 12.48 -12.73
N LYS A 1029 -43.98 13.67 -12.10
CA LYS A 1029 -45.15 14.21 -11.38
C LYS A 1029 -45.82 15.33 -12.20
N ARG A 1030 -47.05 15.73 -11.83
CA ARG A 1030 -47.79 16.85 -12.46
C ARG A 1030 -47.24 18.23 -12.05
N TYR A 1031 -45.92 18.41 -12.02
CA TYR A 1031 -45.27 19.68 -11.69
C TYR A 1031 -44.83 20.44 -12.96
N PHE A 1032 -45.81 20.83 -13.78
CA PHE A 1032 -45.56 21.45 -15.09
C PHE A 1032 -44.61 22.66 -15.06
N LYS A 1033 -44.70 23.50 -14.02
CA LYS A 1033 -43.84 24.69 -13.84
C LYS A 1033 -42.37 24.31 -13.64
N ILE A 1034 -42.08 23.35 -12.76
CA ILE A 1034 -40.72 22.84 -12.48
C ILE A 1034 -40.14 22.17 -13.72
N ILE A 1035 -40.94 21.33 -14.39
CA ILE A 1035 -40.53 20.65 -15.63
C ILE A 1035 -40.15 21.70 -16.70
N SER A 1036 -41.00 22.70 -16.92
CA SER A 1036 -40.72 23.79 -17.87
C SER A 1036 -39.43 24.53 -17.53
N SER A 1037 -39.18 24.83 -16.25
CA SER A 1037 -37.94 25.47 -15.80
C SER A 1037 -36.71 24.60 -16.06
N ILE A 1038 -36.77 23.29 -15.78
CA ILE A 1038 -35.67 22.36 -16.06
C ILE A 1038 -35.40 22.29 -17.57
N THR A 1039 -36.45 22.12 -18.37
CA THR A 1039 -36.33 22.05 -19.84
C THR A 1039 -35.76 23.34 -20.44
N ASP A 1040 -36.18 24.52 -19.97
CA ASP A 1040 -35.64 25.80 -20.45
C ASP A 1040 -34.15 25.95 -20.12
N LEU A 1041 -33.76 25.66 -18.88
CA LEU A 1041 -32.35 25.74 -18.46
C LEU A 1041 -31.45 24.72 -19.19
N LEU A 1042 -31.94 23.51 -19.45
CA LEU A 1042 -31.21 22.51 -20.25
C LEU A 1042 -31.03 22.96 -21.71
N LYS A 1043 -32.09 23.47 -22.35
CA LYS A 1043 -32.03 23.96 -23.75
C LYS A 1043 -31.09 25.14 -23.93
N LYS A 1044 -30.95 25.97 -22.90
CA LYS A 1044 -30.03 27.12 -22.87
C LYS A 1044 -28.62 26.76 -22.37
N GLU A 1045 -28.35 25.49 -22.07
CA GLU A 1045 -27.07 25.01 -21.54
C GLU A 1045 -26.67 25.70 -20.21
N LEU A 1046 -27.64 26.11 -19.40
CA LEU A 1046 -27.43 26.81 -18.13
C LEU A 1046 -27.34 25.88 -16.93
N ILE A 1047 -27.81 24.64 -17.08
CA ILE A 1047 -27.61 23.56 -16.11
C ILE A 1047 -27.10 22.33 -16.85
N LEU A 1048 -26.34 21.53 -16.13
CA LEU A 1048 -25.78 20.32 -16.66
C LEU A 1048 -26.10 19.12 -15.77
N PRO A 1049 -26.87 18.13 -16.27
CA PRO A 1049 -27.26 16.99 -15.48
C PRO A 1049 -26.15 15.93 -15.42
N TYR A 1050 -26.09 15.23 -14.29
CA TYR A 1050 -25.25 14.05 -14.10
C TYR A 1050 -25.97 13.03 -13.23
N ILE A 1051 -25.50 11.78 -13.29
CA ILE A 1051 -26.11 10.66 -12.56
C ILE A 1051 -25.32 10.40 -11.28
N SER A 1052 -26.05 10.30 -10.17
CA SER A 1052 -25.54 9.75 -8.92
C SER A 1052 -25.89 8.25 -8.85
N LEU A 1053 -24.91 7.40 -8.58
CA LEU A 1053 -25.03 5.95 -8.67
C LEU A 1053 -25.30 5.28 -7.30
N LYS A 1054 -25.87 4.08 -7.32
CA LYS A 1054 -26.05 3.16 -6.18
C LYS A 1054 -25.86 1.71 -6.65
N ASN A 1055 -25.79 0.77 -5.72
CA ASN A 1055 -25.76 -0.67 -6.00
C ASN A 1055 -24.59 -1.14 -6.88
N LEU A 1056 -23.46 -0.42 -6.84
CA LEU A 1056 -22.22 -0.78 -7.54
C LEU A 1056 -21.09 -1.18 -6.58
N ASP A 1057 -21.41 -1.36 -5.29
CA ASP A 1057 -20.43 -1.72 -4.26
C ASP A 1057 -19.25 -0.74 -4.14
N LEU A 1058 -19.49 0.54 -4.39
CA LEU A 1058 -18.49 1.61 -4.20
C LEU A 1058 -18.42 1.98 -2.72
N VAL A 1059 -17.26 1.77 -2.13
CA VAL A 1059 -17.02 1.85 -0.69
C VAL A 1059 -16.10 3.02 -0.27
N GLU A 1060 -15.18 3.48 -1.10
CA GLU A 1060 -14.36 4.65 -0.77
C GLU A 1060 -14.58 5.79 -1.75
N GLU A 1061 -14.60 7.01 -1.22
CA GLU A 1061 -14.57 8.25 -1.99
C GLU A 1061 -13.31 9.02 -1.60
N ILE A 1062 -12.56 9.47 -2.59
CA ILE A 1062 -11.38 10.30 -2.38
C ILE A 1062 -11.46 11.57 -3.20
N THR A 1063 -10.91 12.65 -2.66
CA THR A 1063 -10.72 13.91 -3.35
C THR A 1063 -9.22 14.26 -3.35
N ILE A 1064 -8.62 14.24 -4.54
CA ILE A 1064 -7.24 14.65 -4.76
C ILE A 1064 -7.24 16.10 -5.23
N ILE A 1065 -6.38 16.96 -4.67
CA ILE A 1065 -6.25 18.37 -5.07
C ILE A 1065 -4.79 18.64 -5.46
N LEU A 1066 -4.59 18.97 -6.72
CA LEU A 1066 -3.31 19.29 -7.35
C LEU A 1066 -3.29 20.80 -7.70
N PRO A 1067 -2.90 21.70 -6.78
CA PRO A 1067 -3.03 23.13 -6.96
C PRO A 1067 -2.21 23.68 -8.14
N ASN A 1068 -0.94 23.30 -8.30
CA ASN A 1068 -0.06 23.91 -9.30
C ASN A 1068 0.48 22.85 -10.27
N VAL A 1069 -0.22 22.68 -11.39
CA VAL A 1069 0.11 21.71 -12.44
C VAL A 1069 0.59 22.43 -13.69
N LYS A 1070 1.61 21.88 -14.37
CA LYS A 1070 2.04 22.43 -15.66
C LYS A 1070 0.96 22.16 -16.71
N LYS A 1071 0.67 23.13 -17.56
CA LYS A 1071 -0.42 23.08 -18.53
C LYS A 1071 -0.36 21.86 -19.46
N ASP A 1072 0.83 21.45 -19.86
CA ASP A 1072 1.09 20.28 -20.73
C ASP A 1072 0.79 18.94 -20.05
N LEU A 1073 0.70 18.89 -18.72
CA LEU A 1073 0.39 17.67 -17.97
C LEU A 1073 -1.11 17.44 -17.76
N ASN A 1074 -1.97 18.43 -18.02
CA ASN A 1074 -3.41 18.30 -17.76
C ASN A 1074 -4.02 17.12 -18.54
N GLU A 1075 -3.75 17.03 -19.84
CA GLU A 1075 -4.23 15.93 -20.67
C GLU A 1075 -3.69 14.58 -20.23
N VAL A 1076 -2.42 14.53 -19.79
CA VAL A 1076 -1.81 13.31 -19.29
C VAL A 1076 -2.49 12.83 -18.02
N ILE A 1077 -2.74 13.74 -17.06
CA ILE A 1077 -3.42 13.42 -15.81
C ILE A 1077 -4.85 12.94 -16.10
N ILE A 1078 -5.58 13.61 -16.99
CA ILE A 1078 -6.93 13.19 -17.38
C ILE A 1078 -6.91 11.75 -17.93
N LYS A 1079 -5.98 11.45 -18.85
CA LYS A 1079 -5.80 10.12 -19.43
C LYS A 1079 -5.45 9.08 -18.38
N VAL A 1080 -4.49 9.36 -17.50
CA VAL A 1080 -4.06 8.42 -16.45
C VAL A 1080 -5.21 8.09 -15.51
N PHE A 1081 -5.96 9.08 -15.05
CA PHE A 1081 -7.05 8.86 -14.10
C PHE A 1081 -8.35 8.35 -14.74
N SER A 1082 -8.44 8.32 -16.06
CA SER A 1082 -9.50 7.60 -16.80
C SER A 1082 -9.35 6.07 -16.76
N PHE A 1083 -8.33 5.56 -16.07
CA PHE A 1083 -8.27 4.16 -15.69
C PHE A 1083 -9.44 3.75 -14.78
N PHE A 1084 -9.84 4.63 -13.86
CA PHE A 1084 -10.89 4.36 -12.89
C PHE A 1084 -12.26 4.49 -13.53
N ASN A 1085 -13.21 3.67 -13.11
CA ASN A 1085 -14.50 3.55 -13.79
C ASN A 1085 -15.46 4.71 -13.52
N ILE A 1086 -15.38 5.33 -12.34
CA ILE A 1086 -16.37 6.28 -11.84
C ILE A 1086 -15.67 7.43 -11.12
N GLY A 1087 -15.93 8.66 -11.55
CA GLY A 1087 -15.32 9.84 -10.95
C GLY A 1087 -15.54 11.13 -11.72
N PHE A 1088 -14.86 12.19 -11.26
CA PHE A 1088 -14.87 13.51 -11.87
C PHE A 1088 -13.47 14.12 -11.82
N ILE A 1089 -13.04 14.75 -12.91
CA ILE A 1089 -11.81 15.54 -12.97
C ILE A 1089 -12.19 16.99 -13.22
N TYR A 1090 -11.69 17.90 -12.41
CA TYR A 1090 -12.00 19.32 -12.46
C TYR A 1090 -10.73 20.12 -12.74
N GLU A 1091 -10.74 20.92 -13.80
CA GLU A 1091 -9.72 21.95 -13.97
C GLU A 1091 -10.07 23.16 -13.11
N MET A 1092 -9.09 23.64 -12.35
CA MET A 1092 -9.28 24.69 -11.37
C MET A 1092 -8.23 25.79 -11.48
N GLU A 1093 -8.60 26.96 -10.96
CA GLU A 1093 -7.75 28.14 -10.83
C GLU A 1093 -7.93 28.72 -9.43
N GLY A 1094 -6.86 29.24 -8.83
CA GLY A 1094 -6.93 29.71 -7.45
C GLY A 1094 -5.62 30.12 -6.83
N GLU A 1095 -5.58 30.03 -5.51
CA GLU A 1095 -4.42 30.33 -4.70
C GLU A 1095 -4.29 29.35 -3.53
N TYR A 1096 -3.06 29.13 -3.09
CA TYR A 1096 -2.78 28.31 -1.92
C TYR A 1096 -1.62 28.89 -1.10
N TYR A 1097 -1.60 28.52 0.17
CA TYR A 1097 -0.62 28.96 1.14
C TYR A 1097 -0.24 27.78 2.03
N ILE A 1098 1.05 27.65 2.32
CA ILE A 1098 1.59 26.78 3.35
C ILE A 1098 2.50 27.64 4.22
N HIS A 1099 2.37 27.51 5.54
CA HIS A 1099 3.19 28.26 6.47
C HIS A 1099 4.68 27.95 6.24
N GLY A 1100 5.47 29.00 6.03
CA GLY A 1100 6.86 28.91 5.58
C GLY A 1100 7.06 29.45 4.16
N PHE A 1101 5.99 29.64 3.38
CA PHE A 1101 6.06 30.38 2.11
C PHE A 1101 6.22 31.88 2.34
N GLU A 1102 7.03 32.53 1.52
CA GLU A 1102 7.20 34.00 1.54
C GLU A 1102 5.92 34.75 1.17
N LYS A 1103 5.12 34.17 0.26
CA LYS A 1103 3.86 34.74 -0.24
C LYS A 1103 2.86 33.65 -0.58
N VAL A 1104 1.59 34.03 -0.63
CA VAL A 1104 0.51 33.20 -1.21
C VAL A 1104 0.83 32.92 -2.68
N LEU A 1105 0.75 31.66 -3.09
CA LEU A 1105 1.02 31.24 -4.46
C LEU A 1105 -0.29 31.18 -5.24
N LYS A 1106 -0.33 31.84 -6.40
CA LYS A 1106 -1.46 31.79 -7.34
C LYS A 1106 -1.16 30.78 -8.44
N PHE A 1107 -2.20 30.11 -8.92
CA PHE A 1107 -2.10 29.15 -10.01
C PHE A 1107 -3.27 29.32 -10.98
N GLU A 1108 -2.96 29.22 -12.27
CA GLU A 1108 -3.96 29.25 -13.35
C GLU A 1108 -4.38 27.84 -13.78
N ASN A 1109 -3.53 26.84 -13.51
CA ASN A 1109 -3.75 25.45 -13.90
C ASN A 1109 -3.57 24.55 -12.67
N GLY A 1110 -4.68 24.11 -12.12
CA GLY A 1110 -4.73 23.05 -11.11
C GLY A 1110 -5.76 21.99 -11.50
N ILE A 1111 -5.71 20.85 -10.83
CA ILE A 1111 -6.62 19.73 -11.07
C ILE A 1111 -7.16 19.20 -9.73
N MET A 1112 -8.47 19.09 -9.60
CA MET A 1112 -9.11 18.32 -8.54
C MET A 1112 -9.67 17.04 -9.13
N ILE A 1113 -9.42 15.90 -8.50
CA ILE A 1113 -9.88 14.57 -8.95
C ILE A 1113 -10.74 13.99 -7.84
N LYS A 1114 -11.96 13.57 -8.18
CA LYS A 1114 -12.84 12.81 -7.29
C LYS A 1114 -13.03 11.41 -7.86
N LEU A 1115 -12.72 10.39 -7.08
CA LEU A 1115 -12.82 9.00 -7.51
C LEU A 1115 -13.64 8.20 -6.51
N TYR A 1116 -14.36 7.20 -7.03
CA TYR A 1116 -15.14 6.26 -6.25
C TYR A 1116 -14.57 4.85 -6.46
N PHE A 1117 -14.19 4.19 -5.37
CA PHE A 1117 -13.58 2.87 -5.39
C PHE A 1117 -14.50 1.83 -4.75
N PRO A 1118 -14.58 0.60 -5.30
CA PRO A 1118 -15.01 -0.56 -4.53
C PRO A 1118 -13.94 -0.97 -3.52
N ASP A 1119 -14.16 -2.06 -2.79
CA ASP A 1119 -13.22 -2.55 -1.79
C ASP A 1119 -11.90 -2.98 -2.47
N CYS A 1120 -10.81 -2.26 -2.23
CA CYS A 1120 -9.52 -2.46 -2.90
C CYS A 1120 -8.31 -2.14 -2.00
N GLN A 1121 -7.08 -2.45 -2.45
CA GLN A 1121 -5.82 -2.07 -1.79
C GLN A 1121 -5.53 -0.58 -1.97
N PHE A 1122 -6.35 0.28 -1.37
CA PHE A 1122 -6.29 1.73 -1.58
C PHE A 1122 -4.92 2.34 -1.23
N ASP A 1123 -4.27 1.85 -0.16
CA ASP A 1123 -2.94 2.31 0.26
C ASP A 1123 -1.85 2.09 -0.82
N GLU A 1124 -2.00 1.05 -1.64
CA GLU A 1124 -1.10 0.79 -2.77
C GLU A 1124 -1.36 1.74 -3.94
N PHE A 1125 -2.63 2.10 -4.22
CA PHE A 1125 -2.94 3.14 -5.21
C PHE A 1125 -2.38 4.50 -4.80
N GLU A 1126 -2.46 4.87 -3.52
CA GLU A 1126 -1.88 6.13 -3.03
C GLU A 1126 -0.37 6.21 -3.26
N LYS A 1127 0.38 5.12 -3.02
CA LYS A 1127 1.83 5.08 -3.31
C LYS A 1127 2.12 5.30 -4.79
N LEU A 1128 1.26 4.79 -5.67
CA LEU A 1128 1.38 5.01 -7.11
C LEU A 1128 1.06 6.45 -7.51
N PHE A 1129 0.08 7.09 -6.85
CA PHE A 1129 -0.19 8.52 -7.04
C PHE A 1129 1.02 9.36 -6.63
N ASP A 1130 1.68 9.04 -5.51
CA ASP A 1130 2.90 9.75 -5.07
C ASP A 1130 4.02 9.67 -6.11
N LEU A 1131 4.27 8.47 -6.66
CA LEU A 1131 5.26 8.25 -7.73
C LEU A 1131 4.91 9.05 -8.99
N LEU A 1132 3.63 9.03 -9.39
CA LEU A 1132 3.15 9.79 -10.55
C LEU A 1132 3.37 11.30 -10.37
N PHE A 1133 2.98 11.83 -9.21
CA PHE A 1133 3.11 13.25 -8.89
C PHE A 1133 4.58 13.68 -8.74
N GLU A 1134 5.44 12.83 -8.19
CA GLU A 1134 6.88 13.05 -8.15
C GLU A 1134 7.47 13.16 -9.56
N TYR A 1135 7.14 12.21 -10.44
CA TYR A 1135 7.61 12.22 -11.83
C TYR A 1135 7.14 13.48 -12.58
N MET A 1136 5.89 13.89 -12.37
CA MET A 1136 5.29 15.08 -12.96
C MET A 1136 5.83 16.40 -12.36
N GLY A 1137 6.58 16.33 -11.25
CA GLY A 1137 7.11 17.50 -10.56
C GLY A 1137 6.03 18.31 -9.81
N ILE A 1138 4.99 17.64 -9.32
CA ILE A 1138 3.92 18.23 -8.51
C ILE A 1138 4.35 18.16 -7.04
N ASP A 1139 4.80 19.29 -6.51
CA ASP A 1139 5.45 19.36 -5.20
C ASP A 1139 4.49 19.28 -4.01
N HIS A 1140 3.29 19.86 -4.14
CA HIS A 1140 2.29 19.94 -3.07
C HIS A 1140 0.95 19.46 -3.60
N TYR A 1141 0.34 18.49 -2.91
CA TYR A 1141 -0.97 17.95 -3.23
C TYR A 1141 -1.68 17.48 -1.96
N LEU A 1142 -3.01 17.35 -2.04
CA LEU A 1142 -3.86 16.81 -0.98
C LEU A 1142 -4.53 15.54 -1.48
N ILE A 1143 -4.69 14.56 -0.59
CA ILE A 1143 -5.55 13.40 -0.81
C ILE A 1143 -6.47 13.33 0.40
N LEU A 1144 -7.72 13.72 0.20
CA LEU A 1144 -8.74 13.77 1.25
C LEU A 1144 -9.66 12.56 1.12
N ASN A 1145 -9.74 11.75 2.16
CA ASN A 1145 -10.66 10.64 2.33
C ASN A 1145 -11.54 10.87 3.58
N ASP A 1146 -12.55 10.02 3.77
CA ASP A 1146 -13.44 9.99 4.96
C ASP A 1146 -14.11 11.34 5.28
N LEU A 1147 -14.43 12.14 4.27
CA LEU A 1147 -15.05 13.45 4.46
C LEU A 1147 -16.51 13.27 4.91
N VAL A 1148 -16.81 13.66 6.15
CA VAL A 1148 -18.17 13.64 6.71
C VAL A 1148 -18.83 15.00 6.54
N GLU A 1149 -20.14 15.02 6.30
CA GLU A 1149 -20.90 16.27 6.21
C GLU A 1149 -20.96 16.97 7.57
N GLY A 1150 -20.63 18.26 7.60
CA GLY A 1150 -20.50 19.05 8.82
C GLY A 1150 -21.81 19.65 9.33
N GLU A 1151 -22.94 18.95 9.17
CA GLU A 1151 -24.25 19.47 9.57
C GLU A 1151 -24.28 19.94 11.02
N ASN A 1152 -23.69 19.20 11.96
CA ASN A 1152 -23.66 19.57 13.38
C ASN A 1152 -22.88 20.86 13.64
N LEU A 1153 -21.78 21.05 12.90
CA LEU A 1153 -21.00 22.27 12.97
C LEU A 1153 -21.81 23.47 12.48
N VAL A 1154 -22.54 23.31 11.38
CA VAL A 1154 -23.46 24.34 10.86
C VAL A 1154 -24.55 24.66 11.88
N LYS A 1155 -25.22 23.61 12.41
CA LYS A 1155 -26.29 23.71 13.42
C LYS A 1155 -25.84 24.45 14.67
N SER A 1156 -24.66 24.10 15.20
CA SER A 1156 -24.10 24.68 16.41
C SER A 1156 -23.57 26.11 16.21
N SER A 1157 -23.13 26.46 15.00
CA SER A 1157 -22.58 27.78 14.69
C SER A 1157 -23.65 28.82 14.36
N LEU A 1158 -24.76 28.41 13.74
CA LEU A 1158 -25.79 29.33 13.23
C LEU A 1158 -27.08 29.40 14.07
N GLN A 1159 -27.25 28.58 15.12
CA GLN A 1159 -28.38 28.59 16.06
C GLN A 1159 -29.78 28.61 15.40
N GLY A 1160 -30.21 27.51 14.78
CA GLY A 1160 -31.59 27.38 14.28
C GLY A 1160 -31.73 26.51 13.04
N LEU A 1161 -32.16 25.26 13.21
CA LEU A 1161 -32.34 24.31 12.10
C LEU A 1161 -33.50 24.67 11.18
N LYS A 1162 -34.64 25.06 11.76
CA LYS A 1162 -35.87 25.36 11.01
C LYS A 1162 -35.72 26.52 10.01
N SER A 1163 -34.71 27.38 10.22
CA SER A 1163 -34.44 28.49 9.31
C SER A 1163 -33.62 28.07 8.08
N LEU A 1164 -32.74 27.06 8.19
CA LEU A 1164 -31.87 26.63 7.08
C LEU A 1164 -32.63 25.96 5.92
N ASP A 1165 -33.81 25.38 6.17
CA ASP A 1165 -34.65 24.80 5.11
C ASP A 1165 -35.06 25.83 4.04
N SER A 1166 -35.07 27.12 4.40
CA SER A 1166 -35.37 28.24 3.49
C SER A 1166 -34.15 29.01 3.02
N TYR A 1167 -32.94 28.56 3.37
CA TYR A 1167 -31.68 29.21 3.01
C TYR A 1167 -31.32 28.90 1.55
N ASN A 1168 -31.01 29.94 0.77
CA ASN A 1168 -30.49 29.80 -0.58
C ASN A 1168 -29.24 30.68 -0.77
N PRO A 1169 -28.04 30.11 -0.93
CA PRO A 1169 -26.81 30.88 -1.14
C PRO A 1169 -26.83 31.72 -2.42
N LEU A 1170 -27.58 31.32 -3.45
CA LEU A 1170 -27.66 32.07 -4.72
C LEU A 1170 -28.29 33.46 -4.55
N THR A 1171 -29.24 33.59 -3.64
CA THR A 1171 -30.02 34.82 -3.50
C THR A 1171 -29.44 35.75 -2.45
N ASN A 1172 -28.39 35.34 -1.73
CA ASN A 1172 -27.86 36.09 -0.61
C ASN A 1172 -26.73 37.07 -0.97
N LEU A 1173 -26.28 37.10 -2.22
CA LEU A 1173 -25.33 38.09 -2.71
C LEU A 1173 -25.99 39.46 -2.97
N ILE A 1174 -25.18 40.52 -3.00
CA ILE A 1174 -25.66 41.88 -3.27
C ILE A 1174 -25.57 42.16 -4.76
N TRP A 1175 -26.71 42.31 -5.44
CA TRP A 1175 -26.73 42.78 -6.82
C TRP A 1175 -26.47 44.29 -6.90
N ASN A 1176 -25.50 44.71 -7.71
CA ASN A 1176 -25.31 46.11 -8.05
C ASN A 1176 -25.98 46.43 -9.40
N ASP A 1177 -27.06 47.20 -9.36
CA ASP A 1177 -27.80 47.59 -10.55
C ASP A 1177 -27.05 48.52 -11.52
N LYS A 1178 -26.03 49.27 -11.04
CA LYS A 1178 -25.21 50.14 -11.88
C LYS A 1178 -24.22 49.33 -12.73
N ASP A 1179 -23.48 48.44 -12.07
CA ASP A 1179 -22.42 47.66 -12.72
C ASP A 1179 -22.96 46.34 -13.33
N LYS A 1180 -24.21 45.98 -13.04
CA LYS A 1180 -24.85 44.70 -13.38
C LYS A 1180 -24.00 43.49 -12.95
N ARG A 1181 -23.50 43.53 -11.71
CA ARG A 1181 -22.62 42.53 -11.12
C ARG A 1181 -23.00 42.21 -9.67
N TRP A 1182 -22.78 40.97 -9.27
CA TRP A 1182 -22.87 40.55 -7.87
C TRP A 1182 -21.68 41.07 -7.05
N ARG A 1183 -21.93 41.36 -5.78
CA ARG A 1183 -20.93 41.79 -4.78
C ARG A 1183 -21.12 41.01 -3.49
N ASN A 1184 -20.03 40.80 -2.77
CA ASN A 1184 -20.07 40.23 -1.42
C ASN A 1184 -20.52 41.26 -0.39
N HIS A 1185 -21.05 40.74 0.71
CA HIS A 1185 -21.18 41.50 1.95
C HIS A 1185 -19.78 41.79 2.51
N LYS A 1186 -19.61 42.93 3.19
CA LYS A 1186 -18.39 43.21 3.92
C LYS A 1186 -18.31 42.28 5.14
N LEU A 1187 -17.20 41.56 5.29
CA LEU A 1187 -16.93 40.72 6.48
C LEU A 1187 -16.33 41.51 7.64
N PHE A 1188 -15.79 42.70 7.35
CA PHE A 1188 -15.16 43.58 8.32
C PHE A 1188 -15.63 45.02 8.13
N ASP A 1189 -15.78 45.75 9.23
CA ASP A 1189 -16.01 47.18 9.22
C ASP A 1189 -14.70 47.98 9.01
N GLU A 1190 -14.79 49.30 9.05
CA GLU A 1190 -13.64 50.21 8.89
C GLU A 1190 -12.61 50.09 10.03
N ASN A 1191 -13.05 49.59 11.20
CA ASN A 1191 -12.21 49.30 12.36
C ASN A 1191 -11.70 47.85 12.39
N PHE A 1192 -11.90 47.11 11.28
CA PHE A 1192 -11.54 45.71 11.16
C PHE A 1192 -12.26 44.77 12.16
N LYS A 1193 -13.45 45.15 12.64
CA LYS A 1193 -14.30 44.30 13.49
C LYS A 1193 -15.17 43.37 12.63
N PRO A 1194 -15.38 42.10 13.02
CA PRO A 1194 -16.25 41.18 12.30
C PRO A 1194 -17.67 41.71 12.12
N VAL A 1195 -18.21 41.58 10.90
CA VAL A 1195 -19.60 41.86 10.55
C VAL A 1195 -20.22 40.57 10.03
N TYR A 1196 -21.26 40.08 10.70
CA TYR A 1196 -21.95 38.84 10.33
C TYR A 1196 -23.10 39.13 9.35
N PRO A 1197 -23.04 38.67 8.09
CA PRO A 1197 -24.11 38.90 7.12
C PRO A 1197 -25.43 38.22 7.51
N ASP A 1198 -26.58 38.81 7.15
CA ASP A 1198 -27.88 38.14 7.27
C ASP A 1198 -27.94 36.95 6.29
N LEU A 1199 -28.14 35.73 6.83
CA LEU A 1199 -28.27 34.49 6.07
C LEU A 1199 -29.55 34.44 5.21
N PHE A 1200 -30.51 35.34 5.43
CA PHE A 1200 -31.78 35.40 4.69
C PHE A 1200 -31.98 36.74 3.97
N TYR A 1201 -30.89 37.46 3.69
CA TYR A 1201 -30.91 38.74 2.99
C TYR A 1201 -31.70 38.66 1.66
N GLY A 1202 -31.46 37.61 0.87
CA GLY A 1202 -32.06 37.44 -0.44
C GLY A 1202 -33.57 37.30 -0.44
N LYS A 1203 -34.09 36.51 0.52
CA LYS A 1203 -35.52 36.22 0.65
C LYS A 1203 -36.35 37.49 0.90
N LYS A 1204 -35.81 38.43 1.68
CA LYS A 1204 -36.48 39.71 1.97
C LYS A 1204 -36.40 40.73 0.83
N LYS A 1205 -35.41 40.59 -0.06
CA LYS A 1205 -35.07 41.62 -1.06
C LYS A 1205 -35.51 41.30 -2.48
N TYR A 1206 -35.48 40.02 -2.87
CA TYR A 1206 -35.69 39.61 -4.26
C TYR A 1206 -37.08 38.97 -4.52
N ASP A 1207 -38.02 39.08 -3.56
CA ASP A 1207 -39.41 38.60 -3.62
C ASP A 1207 -39.56 37.30 -4.43
N LEU A 1208 -39.16 36.19 -3.81
CA LEU A 1208 -39.08 34.88 -4.45
C LEU A 1208 -40.41 34.10 -4.38
N ASP A 1209 -41.52 34.76 -4.10
CA ASP A 1209 -42.84 34.13 -4.16
C ASP A 1209 -43.27 34.03 -5.63
N LEU A 1210 -43.59 32.81 -6.06
CA LEU A 1210 -44.07 32.49 -7.40
C LEU A 1210 -45.40 31.76 -7.35
#